data_AF-A0A3N5EFX8-F1
#
_entry.id   AF-A0A3N5EFX8-F1
#
_cell.length_a   1.000
_cell.length_b   1.000
_cell.length_c   1.000
_cell.angle_alpha   90.00
_cell.angle_beta   90.00
_cell.angle_gamma   90.00
#
_symmetry.space_group_name_H-M   'P 1'
#
loop_
_entity.id
_entity.type
_entity.pdbx_description
1 polymer ?
#
loop_
_entity_poly.entity_id
_entity_poly.type
_entity_poly.pdbx_seq_one_letter_code
_entity_poly.pdbx_strand_id
1 'polypeptide(L)'
;MRTRSIVLCIAIAVSCSLAQVPEARTYLSSLSARQDSPLYTTYAARMERSEFTLDKGYHFVFYDSTRGADFTNEMAGDICVGFKMGSRYVYALSEMYKRPVINASYADLVNYTYYPFENIKVDVTFLVYSSRMAVQDIYIKNTGEKTARIEVLPFLRNTYRTYDSIDYHKDINAITFTHEEFPDDWVLEHKVPYVNKLQDVFVISDPPDRMTSFRSYRWGTVDIPQANDLDRPKVFPVWGRITKKGGGRCTGRPSESRLMAVLNDDWSKIITETAPRWGSAQNNISRYGYYGLELGNFDPPREGDRFQVFGYCAESGETGMKAGTIQKKGEGEPPQVDLELGDYAGPHPPEQVKMDIWGSGTEVRLSWKKSPDAASYSVYRRDYRAGGVYKRVGNGLQQLFFTDKDVPADKIYGYVVVAADREGRRSIHSREVNNIAGSDFLTDVKYPGQGVGNVRDLARIVAFSRAYDLRPGYTKRLIAVRGVGRSTDNRQSLLDGARGLTTLDIPRCTRESEEIYGKIPAPRFSDPEWQMLYWSSFSLMRQVMLPPEGKSSFNYYVFSREPQWGWGHGGQVFHESLTMLAYALMDPVSAMNSQRVYRERQLKDGYINYRTGSYLDETIPHAGQLTTSAPWYAWQNWEIYRISKDRKFLEEMYESSSSFYQYYVANRDSDADGLCEWGGEAV
;
A
#
# COMPACT_ATOMS: atom_id res chain seq x y z
N MET A 1 -73.23 36.85 51.92
CA MET A 1 -72.27 37.56 52.81
C MET A 1 -71.32 36.52 53.38
N ARG A 2 -69.99 36.76 53.38
CA ARG A 2 -68.89 35.78 53.66
C ARG A 2 -68.74 34.69 52.56
N THR A 3 -67.62 34.45 51.83
CA THR A 3 -66.15 34.36 52.09
C THR A 3 -65.81 33.28 53.13
N ARG A 4 -64.87 32.33 53.01
CA ARG A 4 -63.65 32.04 52.21
C ARG A 4 -63.53 30.48 52.10
N SER A 5 -62.71 29.80 51.29
CA SER A 5 -61.68 30.11 50.27
C SER A 5 -61.52 28.87 49.36
N ILE A 6 -60.86 29.00 48.19
CA ILE A 6 -60.19 27.89 47.48
C ILE A 6 -58.75 28.32 47.20
N VAL A 7 -57.77 27.49 47.57
CA VAL A 7 -56.34 27.72 47.28
C VAL A 7 -56.03 27.14 45.91
N LEU A 8 -55.64 28.00 44.96
CA LEU A 8 -55.21 27.58 43.62
C LEU A 8 -53.69 27.34 43.64
N CYS A 9 -53.26 26.09 43.74
CA CYS A 9 -51.86 25.72 43.57
C CYS A 9 -51.47 25.79 42.09
N ILE A 10 -50.87 26.90 41.67
CA ILE A 10 -50.22 27.01 40.36
C ILE A 10 -48.89 26.28 40.43
N ALA A 11 -48.83 25.06 39.91
CA ALA A 11 -47.58 24.36 39.66
C ALA A 11 -46.88 24.99 38.45
N ILE A 12 -45.96 25.94 38.71
CA ILE A 12 -45.05 26.43 37.67
C ILE A 12 -44.04 25.32 37.39
N ALA A 13 -44.32 24.52 36.36
CA ALA A 13 -43.33 23.62 35.78
C ALA A 13 -42.26 24.47 35.07
N VAL A 14 -41.23 24.88 35.82
CA VAL A 14 -39.99 25.40 35.24
C VAL A 14 -39.33 24.24 34.50
N SER A 15 -39.64 24.12 33.22
CA SER A 15 -38.86 23.31 32.28
C SER A 15 -37.50 23.97 32.12
N CYS A 16 -36.60 23.67 33.06
CA CYS A 16 -35.17 23.86 32.88
C CYS A 16 -34.76 23.08 31.64
N SER A 17 -34.72 23.76 30.51
CA SER A 17 -33.91 23.39 29.37
C SER A 17 -32.48 23.33 29.85
N LEU A 18 -32.05 22.16 30.34
CA LEU A 18 -30.64 21.82 30.39
C LEU A 18 -30.16 21.79 28.95
N ALA A 19 -29.80 22.98 28.46
CA ALA A 19 -28.92 23.10 27.32
C ALA A 19 -27.68 22.30 27.71
N GLN A 20 -27.51 21.13 27.10
CA GLN A 20 -26.23 20.45 27.11
C GLN A 20 -25.24 21.46 26.56
N VAL A 21 -24.39 22.00 27.44
CA VAL A 21 -23.20 22.74 27.04
C VAL A 21 -22.49 21.82 26.05
N PRO A 22 -22.23 22.25 24.81
CA PRO A 22 -21.50 21.41 23.87
C PRO A 22 -20.19 21.00 24.55
N GLU A 23 -19.95 19.70 24.70
CA GLU A 23 -18.64 19.22 25.14
C GLU A 23 -17.57 19.89 24.29
N ALA A 24 -16.54 20.41 24.95
CA ALA A 24 -15.49 21.16 24.29
C ALA A 24 -14.77 20.22 23.31
N ARG A 25 -15.17 20.28 22.03
CA ARG A 25 -14.59 19.47 20.97
C ARG A 25 -13.07 19.63 21.00
N THR A 26 -12.36 18.51 20.88
CA THR A 26 -10.89 18.56 20.81
C THR A 26 -10.46 19.38 19.60
N TYR A 27 -9.23 19.89 19.63
CA TYR A 27 -8.67 20.68 18.52
C TYR A 27 -8.81 19.95 17.16
N LEU A 28 -8.56 18.64 17.16
CA LEU A 28 -8.66 17.76 16.01
C LEU A 28 -10.09 17.51 15.49
N SER A 29 -11.13 18.03 16.15
CA SER A 29 -12.54 18.01 15.71
C SER A 29 -13.02 19.35 15.11
N SER A 30 -12.14 20.35 14.99
CA SER A 30 -12.48 21.71 14.52
C SER A 30 -11.40 22.29 13.58
N LEU A 31 -10.88 21.46 12.68
CA LEU A 31 -9.81 21.81 11.75
C LEU A 31 -10.33 22.57 10.52
N SER A 32 -9.39 23.19 9.78
CA SER A 32 -9.61 23.68 8.41
C SER A 32 -8.37 23.39 7.55
N ALA A 33 -7.85 22.16 7.67
CA ALA A 33 -6.57 21.77 7.10
C ALA A 33 -6.67 21.57 5.57
N ARG A 34 -5.64 22.04 4.88
CA ARG A 34 -5.50 22.09 3.41
C ARG A 34 -4.25 21.30 2.99
N GLN A 35 -4.01 21.21 1.68
CA GLN A 35 -2.94 20.44 1.04
C GLN A 35 -1.51 20.75 1.57
N ASP A 36 -1.33 21.91 2.20
CA ASP A 36 -0.10 22.47 2.74
C ASP A 36 -0.02 22.42 4.27
N SER A 37 -1.10 22.01 4.95
CA SER A 37 -1.14 21.95 6.42
C SER A 37 -0.34 20.77 6.98
N PRO A 38 0.38 20.92 8.12
CA PRO A 38 1.23 19.88 8.70
C PRO A 38 0.40 18.82 9.46
N LEU A 39 -0.39 18.06 8.72
CA LEU A 39 -1.29 17.03 9.24
C LEU A 39 -0.92 15.64 8.74
N TYR A 40 -0.78 14.71 9.67
CA TYR A 40 -0.64 13.29 9.41
C TYR A 40 -1.97 12.71 8.92
N THR A 41 -1.93 12.08 7.75
CA THR A 41 -3.12 11.65 7.00
C THR A 41 -3.06 10.18 6.60
N THR A 42 -2.33 9.35 7.35
CA THR A 42 -2.42 7.89 7.23
C THR A 42 -3.23 7.32 8.39
N TYR A 43 -4.27 6.57 8.06
CA TYR A 43 -5.27 6.08 9.00
C TYR A 43 -5.14 4.56 9.12
N ALA A 44 -5.19 4.03 10.34
CA ALA A 44 -5.23 2.58 10.58
C ALA A 44 -6.21 2.25 11.70
N ALA A 45 -6.54 0.97 11.84
CA ALA A 45 -7.49 0.53 12.86
C ALA A 45 -7.03 0.86 14.28
N ARG A 46 -7.98 1.16 15.17
CA ARG A 46 -7.67 1.25 16.59
C ARG A 46 -7.05 -0.04 17.11
N MET A 47 -6.07 0.10 18.01
CA MET A 47 -5.40 -0.99 18.71
C MET A 47 -6.35 -2.11 19.15
N GLU A 48 -7.50 -1.78 19.74
CA GLU A 48 -8.46 -2.76 20.28
C GLU A 48 -9.21 -3.57 19.20
N ARG A 49 -9.09 -3.19 17.93
CA ARG A 49 -9.71 -3.85 16.76
C ARG A 49 -8.68 -4.16 15.66
N SER A 50 -7.43 -4.34 16.08
CA SER A 50 -6.28 -4.58 15.20
C SER A 50 -5.74 -6.01 15.31
N GLU A 51 -5.12 -6.50 14.22
CA GLU A 51 -4.33 -7.74 14.18
C GLU A 51 -3.17 -7.57 13.19
N PHE A 52 -1.98 -8.09 13.49
CA PHE A 52 -0.76 -7.84 12.72
C PHE A 52 -0.86 -8.21 11.24
N THR A 53 -1.32 -9.43 10.92
CA THR A 53 -1.15 -10.05 9.59
C THR A 53 -2.18 -9.66 8.54
N LEU A 54 -3.28 -9.02 8.92
CA LEU A 54 -4.31 -8.54 7.98
C LEU A 54 -4.37 -7.01 7.91
N ASP A 55 -3.48 -6.30 8.58
CA ASP A 55 -3.67 -4.88 8.79
C ASP A 55 -3.63 -4.04 7.51
N LYS A 56 -4.41 -2.95 7.53
CA LYS A 56 -4.58 -2.03 6.42
C LYS A 56 -4.50 -0.58 6.90
N GLY A 57 -3.31 0.00 6.77
CA GLY A 57 -3.14 1.45 6.74
C GLY A 57 -3.70 2.03 5.43
N TYR A 58 -4.27 3.22 5.48
CA TYR A 58 -4.76 3.96 4.32
C TYR A 58 -4.27 5.41 4.36
N HIS A 59 -3.46 5.80 3.39
CA HIS A 59 -3.00 7.18 3.25
C HIS A 59 -3.99 8.02 2.44
N PHE A 60 -4.49 9.11 3.01
CA PHE A 60 -5.43 10.01 2.35
C PHE A 60 -4.68 11.02 1.47
N VAL A 61 -4.69 10.79 0.16
CA VAL A 61 -4.06 11.68 -0.81
C VAL A 61 -5.03 12.80 -1.16
N PHE A 62 -4.88 13.93 -0.48
CA PHE A 62 -5.72 15.13 -0.66
C PHE A 62 -4.95 16.35 -1.20
N TYR A 63 -3.69 16.15 -1.58
CA TYR A 63 -2.76 17.17 -2.08
C TYR A 63 -2.30 16.96 -3.54
N ASP A 64 -2.35 15.72 -4.07
CA ASP A 64 -1.99 15.44 -5.47
C ASP A 64 -3.10 15.87 -6.43
N SER A 65 -2.83 16.93 -7.20
CA SER A 65 -3.79 17.49 -8.17
C SER A 65 -4.21 16.53 -9.29
N THR A 66 -3.47 15.45 -9.54
CA THR A 66 -3.71 14.47 -10.61
C THR A 66 -4.56 13.27 -10.17
N ARG A 67 -4.70 13.07 -8.85
CA ARG A 67 -5.49 12.00 -8.24
C ARG A 67 -6.82 12.54 -7.70
N GLY A 68 -7.72 11.66 -7.29
CA GLY A 68 -8.90 12.05 -6.51
C GLY A 68 -8.59 12.22 -5.03
N ALA A 69 -9.63 12.39 -4.23
CA ALA A 69 -9.56 12.33 -2.76
C ALA A 69 -9.46 10.86 -2.32
N ASP A 70 -8.36 10.20 -2.72
CA ASP A 70 -8.14 8.76 -2.62
C ASP A 70 -7.67 8.36 -1.22
N PHE A 71 -8.11 7.19 -0.74
CA PHE A 71 -7.48 6.48 0.37
C PHE A 71 -6.63 5.35 -0.19
N THR A 72 -5.31 5.57 -0.24
CA THR A 72 -4.37 4.71 -0.95
C THR A 72 -3.78 3.66 -0.02
N ASN A 73 -3.58 2.45 -0.54
CA ASN A 73 -2.83 1.38 0.12
C ASN A 73 -1.93 0.68 -0.93
N GLU A 74 -0.68 0.40 -0.55
CA GLU A 74 0.38 -0.10 -1.44
C GLU A 74 0.04 -1.43 -2.12
N MET A 75 -0.67 -2.35 -1.45
CA MET A 75 -0.92 -3.71 -1.95
C MET A 75 -2.40 -4.07 -2.07
N ALA A 76 -3.24 -3.63 -1.13
CA ALA A 76 -4.67 -3.89 -1.11
C ALA A 76 -5.43 -3.08 -2.18
N GLY A 77 -4.87 -1.96 -2.63
CA GLY A 77 -5.48 -1.03 -3.58
C GLY A 77 -6.32 0.09 -2.95
N ASP A 78 -6.45 1.17 -3.71
CA ASP A 78 -7.08 2.43 -3.31
C ASP A 78 -8.60 2.29 -3.12
N ILE A 79 -9.17 3.06 -2.18
CA ILE A 79 -10.61 3.35 -2.08
C ILE A 79 -10.86 4.75 -2.66
N CYS A 80 -11.70 4.84 -3.68
CA CYS A 80 -11.92 6.04 -4.49
C CYS A 80 -13.41 6.36 -4.67
N VAL A 81 -13.73 7.64 -4.90
CA VAL A 81 -15.08 8.09 -5.29
C VAL A 81 -14.98 9.08 -6.45
N GLY A 82 -15.68 8.78 -7.55
CA GLY A 82 -15.89 9.71 -8.66
C GLY A 82 -17.35 10.20 -8.71
N PHE A 83 -17.56 11.34 -9.37
CA PHE A 83 -18.90 11.92 -9.57
C PHE A 83 -19.12 12.24 -11.05
N LYS A 84 -20.36 12.11 -11.52
CA LYS A 84 -20.74 12.45 -12.89
C LYS A 84 -22.06 13.20 -12.92
N MET A 85 -22.11 14.25 -13.70
CA MET A 85 -23.30 15.09 -13.91
C MET A 85 -23.42 15.40 -15.40
N GLY A 86 -24.44 14.85 -16.05
CA GLY A 86 -24.53 14.82 -17.51
C GLY A 86 -23.36 14.07 -18.14
N SER A 87 -22.65 14.71 -19.07
CA SER A 87 -21.44 14.18 -19.72
C SER A 87 -20.14 14.41 -18.94
N ARG A 88 -20.15 15.28 -17.91
CA ARG A 88 -18.94 15.61 -17.15
C ARG A 88 -18.75 14.64 -15.98
N TYR A 89 -17.69 13.85 -16.06
CA TYR A 89 -17.08 13.16 -14.93
C TYR A 89 -16.13 14.12 -14.20
N VAL A 90 -16.06 14.02 -12.88
CA VAL A 90 -15.11 14.71 -12.00
C VAL A 90 -14.60 13.70 -10.99
N TYR A 91 -13.28 13.56 -10.94
CA TYR A 91 -12.61 12.71 -9.98
C TYR A 91 -11.33 13.35 -9.46
N ALA A 92 -10.50 13.94 -10.32
CA ALA A 92 -9.23 14.50 -9.89
C ALA A 92 -9.39 15.82 -9.12
N LEU A 93 -8.50 16.10 -8.15
CA LEU A 93 -8.55 17.33 -7.33
C LEU A 93 -8.35 18.62 -8.16
N SER A 94 -7.80 18.52 -9.36
CA SER A 94 -7.72 19.60 -10.36
C SER A 94 -9.05 19.85 -11.10
N GLU A 95 -9.96 18.89 -11.14
CA GLU A 95 -11.26 18.98 -11.81
C GLU A 95 -12.40 19.43 -10.88
N MET A 96 -12.20 19.32 -9.56
CA MET A 96 -13.16 19.71 -8.52
C MET A 96 -13.34 21.23 -8.46
N TYR A 97 -14.55 21.70 -8.19
CA TYR A 97 -14.84 23.12 -7.98
C TYR A 97 -14.20 23.67 -6.70
N LYS A 98 -14.19 22.89 -5.61
CA LYS A 98 -13.39 23.16 -4.41
C LYS A 98 -12.74 21.86 -3.94
N ARG A 99 -11.43 21.93 -3.70
CA ARG A 99 -10.62 20.82 -3.16
C ARG A 99 -11.04 20.43 -1.74
N PRO A 100 -10.70 19.21 -1.28
CA PRO A 100 -10.87 18.80 0.11
C PRO A 100 -10.27 19.78 1.12
N VAL A 101 -11.05 20.05 2.16
CA VAL A 101 -10.61 20.64 3.42
C VAL A 101 -10.94 19.65 4.53
N ILE A 102 -9.96 19.31 5.35
CA ILE A 102 -10.13 18.39 6.48
C ILE A 102 -10.68 19.19 7.67
N ASN A 103 -11.83 18.73 8.20
CA ASN A 103 -12.54 19.32 9.33
C ASN A 103 -12.22 18.58 10.65
N ALA A 104 -11.91 17.28 10.57
CA ALA A 104 -11.45 16.50 11.71
C ALA A 104 -10.49 15.37 11.30
N SER A 105 -9.52 15.01 12.14
CA SER A 105 -8.54 13.94 11.85
C SER A 105 -7.99 13.29 13.12
N TYR A 106 -8.06 11.97 13.21
CA TYR A 106 -7.53 11.13 14.29
C TYR A 106 -6.78 9.93 13.69
N ALA A 107 -6.12 9.09 14.50
CA ALA A 107 -5.38 7.91 14.02
C ALA A 107 -6.21 6.92 13.17
N ASP A 108 -7.53 6.82 13.36
CA ASP A 108 -8.43 5.88 12.67
C ASP A 108 -9.48 6.54 11.77
N LEU A 109 -9.67 7.86 11.86
CA LEU A 109 -10.82 8.57 11.29
C LEU A 109 -10.44 9.93 10.71
N VAL A 110 -11.01 10.29 9.56
CA VAL A 110 -10.95 11.65 8.99
C VAL A 110 -12.32 12.11 8.51
N ASN A 111 -12.66 13.36 8.80
CA ASN A 111 -13.81 14.06 8.21
C ASN A 111 -13.33 15.21 7.31
N TYR A 112 -13.85 15.30 6.10
CA TYR A 112 -13.47 16.32 5.13
C TYR A 112 -14.63 16.75 4.23
N THR A 113 -14.54 17.96 3.69
CA THR A 113 -15.54 18.57 2.81
C THR A 113 -14.92 19.01 1.49
N TYR A 114 -15.60 18.76 0.37
CA TYR A 114 -15.22 19.24 -0.97
C TYR A 114 -16.44 19.49 -1.85
N TYR A 115 -16.20 20.04 -3.04
CA TYR A 115 -17.24 20.30 -4.04
C TYR A 115 -16.79 19.77 -5.41
N PRO A 116 -17.24 18.60 -5.87
CA PRO A 116 -16.94 18.12 -7.23
C PRO A 116 -17.57 19.04 -8.30
N PHE A 117 -18.71 19.65 -8.01
CA PHE A 117 -19.37 20.64 -8.85
C PHE A 117 -19.80 21.84 -8.00
N GLU A 118 -19.99 23.00 -8.64
CA GLU A 118 -20.27 24.29 -7.97
C GLU A 118 -21.28 24.22 -6.82
N ASN A 119 -22.44 23.63 -7.11
CA ASN A 119 -23.59 23.58 -6.21
C ASN A 119 -23.74 22.23 -5.48
N ILE A 120 -22.74 21.36 -5.55
CA ILE A 120 -22.77 20.02 -4.94
C ILE A 120 -21.72 19.97 -3.84
N LYS A 121 -22.16 20.05 -2.58
CA LYS A 121 -21.31 19.85 -1.40
C LYS A 121 -21.23 18.37 -1.11
N VAL A 122 -20.02 17.86 -0.89
CA VAL A 122 -19.80 16.50 -0.39
C VAL A 122 -19.07 16.59 0.95
N ASP A 123 -19.66 16.00 1.98
CA ASP A 123 -19.04 15.79 3.29
C ASP A 123 -18.79 14.28 3.45
N VAL A 124 -17.57 13.90 3.78
CA VAL A 124 -17.17 12.49 3.93
C VAL A 124 -16.54 12.27 5.28
N THR A 125 -16.94 11.19 5.95
CA THR A 125 -16.12 10.59 7.02
C THR A 125 -15.58 9.26 6.53
N PHE A 126 -14.27 9.09 6.57
CA PHE A 126 -13.61 7.80 6.40
C PHE A 126 -13.13 7.28 7.74
N LEU A 127 -13.33 5.99 8.00
CA LEU A 127 -13.01 5.30 9.25
C LEU A 127 -12.40 3.94 8.93
N VAL A 128 -11.18 3.68 9.39
CA VAL A 128 -10.61 2.33 9.44
C VAL A 128 -11.16 1.67 10.71
N TYR A 129 -12.28 0.96 10.57
CA TYR A 129 -13.00 0.39 11.70
C TYR A 129 -12.18 -0.70 12.39
N SER A 130 -11.63 -1.65 11.63
CA SER A 130 -10.75 -2.72 12.11
C SER A 130 -9.69 -3.03 11.05
N SER A 131 -8.66 -3.81 11.38
CA SER A 131 -7.65 -4.27 10.39
C SER A 131 -8.29 -4.88 9.13
N ARG A 132 -9.47 -5.47 9.30
CA ARG A 132 -10.26 -6.10 8.26
C ARG A 132 -11.26 -5.18 7.55
N MET A 133 -11.59 -4.00 8.06
CA MET A 133 -12.74 -3.22 7.55
C MET A 133 -12.53 -1.71 7.56
N ALA A 134 -12.79 -1.07 6.41
CA ALA A 134 -12.82 0.38 6.23
C ALA A 134 -14.20 0.85 5.73
N VAL A 135 -14.65 2.00 6.23
CA VAL A 135 -15.98 2.58 5.98
C VAL A 135 -15.82 4.00 5.47
N GLN A 136 -16.56 4.34 4.42
CA GLN A 136 -16.66 5.69 3.86
C GLN A 136 -18.13 6.14 3.88
N ASP A 137 -18.47 7.09 4.74
CA ASP A 137 -19.82 7.66 4.89
C ASP A 137 -19.90 9.00 4.18
N ILE A 138 -20.70 9.06 3.12
CA ILE A 138 -20.70 10.12 2.10
C ILE A 138 -22.05 10.83 2.14
N TYR A 139 -22.04 12.12 2.51
CA TYR A 139 -23.21 13.00 2.46
C TYR A 139 -23.09 13.94 1.27
N ILE A 140 -24.06 13.87 0.36
CA ILE A 140 -24.08 14.63 -0.89
C ILE A 140 -25.26 15.59 -0.82
N LYS A 141 -24.98 16.90 -0.77
CA LYS A 141 -25.97 17.94 -0.65
C LYS A 141 -26.02 18.82 -1.89
N ASN A 142 -27.20 19.00 -2.46
CA ASN A 142 -27.45 20.04 -3.43
C ASN A 142 -27.63 21.38 -2.70
N THR A 143 -26.71 22.31 -2.91
CA THR A 143 -26.74 23.67 -2.33
C THR A 143 -27.26 24.73 -3.30
N GLY A 144 -27.60 24.35 -4.53
CA GLY A 144 -28.15 25.25 -5.55
C GLY A 144 -29.68 25.27 -5.59
N GLU A 145 -30.23 26.08 -6.50
CA GLU A 145 -31.67 26.38 -6.61
C GLU A 145 -32.46 25.42 -7.52
N LYS A 146 -31.79 24.52 -8.24
CA LYS A 146 -32.42 23.58 -9.19
C LYS A 146 -32.10 22.14 -8.81
N THR A 147 -33.01 21.21 -9.10
CA THR A 147 -32.75 19.77 -8.95
C THR A 147 -31.54 19.35 -9.81
N ALA A 148 -30.61 18.63 -9.21
CA ALA A 148 -29.40 18.14 -9.87
C ALA A 148 -29.41 16.60 -9.93
N ARG A 149 -29.18 16.03 -11.11
CA ARG A 149 -29.01 14.58 -11.31
C ARG A 149 -27.52 14.24 -11.26
N ILE A 150 -27.12 13.47 -10.25
CA ILE A 150 -25.72 13.15 -9.96
C ILE A 150 -25.56 11.65 -9.90
N GLU A 151 -24.63 11.09 -10.68
CA GLU A 151 -24.16 9.71 -10.58
C GLU A 151 -22.91 9.69 -9.69
N VAL A 152 -22.93 8.84 -8.65
CA VAL A 152 -21.83 8.62 -7.71
C VAL A 152 -21.22 7.27 -8.03
N LEU A 153 -19.88 7.23 -8.07
CA LEU A 153 -19.12 6.04 -8.41
C LEU A 153 -18.09 5.73 -7.32
N PRO A 154 -18.46 5.01 -6.25
CA PRO A 154 -17.51 4.37 -5.36
C PRO A 154 -16.81 3.23 -6.10
N PHE A 155 -15.47 3.23 -6.11
CA PHE A 155 -14.68 2.18 -6.74
C PHE A 155 -13.40 1.87 -5.95
N LEU A 156 -12.93 0.63 -6.09
CA LEU A 156 -11.61 0.21 -5.63
C LEU A 156 -10.66 0.15 -6.83
N ARG A 157 -9.39 0.52 -6.66
CA ARG A 157 -8.37 0.46 -7.71
C ARG A 157 -7.07 -0.13 -7.18
N ASN A 158 -6.68 -1.31 -7.65
CA ASN A 158 -5.38 -1.91 -7.31
C ASN A 158 -4.34 -1.60 -8.39
N THR A 159 -3.25 -0.94 -8.03
CA THR A 159 -2.10 -0.69 -8.91
C THR A 159 -0.95 -1.70 -8.75
N TYR A 160 -0.98 -2.51 -7.68
CA TYR A 160 0.00 -3.55 -7.40
C TYR A 160 -0.37 -4.86 -8.10
N ARG A 161 -1.46 -5.51 -7.66
CA ARG A 161 -1.95 -6.81 -8.18
C ARG A 161 -3.35 -6.67 -8.80
N THR A 162 -3.93 -7.78 -9.20
CA THR A 162 -5.28 -7.85 -9.77
C THR A 162 -6.32 -8.24 -8.71
N TYR A 163 -7.57 -7.90 -9.01
CA TYR A 163 -8.76 -8.48 -8.40
C TYR A 163 -9.26 -9.60 -9.31
N ASP A 164 -9.51 -10.76 -8.73
CA ASP A 164 -9.86 -12.00 -9.41
C ASP A 164 -11.05 -12.69 -8.72
N SER A 165 -11.68 -13.68 -9.37
CA SER A 165 -12.88 -14.37 -8.85
C SER A 165 -14.03 -13.41 -8.46
N ILE A 166 -14.21 -12.32 -9.21
CA ILE A 166 -15.22 -11.30 -8.91
C ILE A 166 -16.64 -11.85 -9.04
N ASP A 167 -17.53 -11.55 -8.09
CA ASP A 167 -18.95 -11.89 -8.13
C ASP A 167 -19.87 -10.79 -7.57
N TYR A 168 -21.14 -10.77 -8.02
CA TYR A 168 -22.06 -9.65 -7.91
C TYR A 168 -23.38 -10.02 -7.21
N HIS A 169 -23.59 -9.50 -6.00
CA HIS A 169 -24.69 -9.86 -5.12
C HIS A 169 -25.70 -8.70 -5.02
N LYS A 170 -26.57 -8.60 -6.02
CA LYS A 170 -27.52 -7.47 -6.21
C LYS A 170 -28.58 -7.34 -5.13
N ASP A 171 -28.95 -8.44 -4.50
CA ASP A 171 -29.90 -8.56 -3.40
C ASP A 171 -29.38 -7.93 -2.10
N ILE A 172 -28.06 -7.81 -1.95
CA ILE A 172 -27.37 -7.31 -0.75
C ILE A 172 -26.35 -6.20 -1.04
N ASN A 173 -26.40 -5.62 -2.23
CA ASN A 173 -25.59 -4.48 -2.67
C ASN A 173 -24.07 -4.69 -2.56
N ALA A 174 -23.60 -5.91 -2.86
CA ALA A 174 -22.20 -6.30 -2.64
C ALA A 174 -21.49 -6.83 -3.89
N ILE A 175 -20.18 -6.62 -3.94
CA ILE A 175 -19.24 -7.28 -4.86
C ILE A 175 -18.25 -8.07 -3.98
N THR A 176 -18.00 -9.33 -4.30
CA THR A 176 -16.99 -10.16 -3.63
C THR A 176 -15.89 -10.52 -4.61
N PHE A 177 -14.64 -10.57 -4.18
CA PHE A 177 -13.50 -10.90 -5.03
C PHE A 177 -12.31 -11.41 -4.19
N THR A 178 -11.19 -11.72 -4.83
CA THR A 178 -9.92 -12.05 -4.19
C THR A 178 -8.80 -11.18 -4.71
N HIS A 179 -7.75 -10.96 -3.91
CA HIS A 179 -6.50 -10.38 -4.37
C HIS A 179 -5.29 -11.08 -3.73
N GLU A 180 -4.12 -10.77 -4.26
CA GLU A 180 -2.85 -11.19 -3.69
C GLU A 180 -2.05 -10.00 -3.15
N GLU A 181 -1.49 -10.16 -1.97
CA GLU A 181 -0.41 -9.34 -1.41
C GLU A 181 0.83 -10.23 -1.26
N PHE A 182 2.03 -9.66 -1.21
CA PHE A 182 3.23 -10.48 -0.98
C PHE A 182 4.24 -9.77 -0.08
N PRO A 183 4.92 -10.51 0.81
CA PRO A 183 5.99 -9.98 1.65
C PRO A 183 7.21 -9.60 0.80
N ASP A 184 8.05 -8.72 1.33
CA ASP A 184 9.39 -8.52 0.78
C ASP A 184 10.38 -9.59 1.27
N ASP A 185 11.58 -9.60 0.67
CA ASP A 185 12.63 -10.56 1.03
C ASP A 185 13.02 -10.47 2.52
N TRP A 186 12.96 -9.29 3.16
CA TRP A 186 13.26 -9.14 4.60
C TRP A 186 12.24 -9.86 5.48
N VAL A 187 10.93 -9.71 5.21
CA VAL A 187 9.86 -10.41 5.95
C VAL A 187 10.00 -11.93 5.81
N LEU A 188 10.40 -12.41 4.62
CA LEU A 188 10.65 -13.82 4.36
C LEU A 188 11.88 -14.35 5.12
N GLU A 189 13.01 -13.64 5.06
CA GLU A 189 14.25 -13.99 5.75
C GLU A 189 14.07 -14.07 7.27
N HIS A 190 13.34 -13.11 7.85
CA HIS A 190 13.07 -13.03 9.29
C HIS A 190 11.88 -13.89 9.73
N LYS A 191 11.22 -14.60 8.79
CA LYS A 191 10.07 -15.48 9.03
C LYS A 191 8.89 -14.77 9.73
N VAL A 192 8.77 -13.48 9.49
CA VAL A 192 7.66 -12.67 9.99
C VAL A 192 6.37 -13.11 9.25
N PRO A 193 5.26 -13.37 9.95
CA PRO A 193 4.07 -13.95 9.34
C PRO A 193 3.39 -12.94 8.41
N TYR A 194 2.85 -13.45 7.31
CA TYR A 194 2.13 -12.68 6.30
C TYR A 194 0.93 -13.49 5.81
N VAL A 195 -0.03 -12.83 5.15
CA VAL A 195 -1.12 -13.47 4.42
C VAL A 195 -1.05 -12.98 2.98
N ASN A 196 -0.82 -13.89 2.03
CA ASN A 196 -0.73 -13.52 0.61
C ASN A 196 -2.09 -13.56 -0.09
N LYS A 197 -2.87 -14.62 0.10
CA LYS A 197 -4.17 -14.81 -0.58
C LYS A 197 -5.33 -14.33 0.28
N LEU A 198 -5.95 -13.24 -0.17
CA LEU A 198 -7.00 -12.53 0.53
C LEU A 198 -8.33 -12.62 -0.24
N GLN A 199 -9.42 -12.50 0.51
CA GLN A 199 -10.76 -12.33 -0.04
C GLN A 199 -11.36 -11.01 0.46
N ASP A 200 -12.14 -10.39 -0.40
CA ASP A 200 -12.70 -9.06 -0.18
C ASP A 200 -14.21 -9.07 -0.35
N VAL A 201 -14.82 -8.12 0.35
CA VAL A 201 -16.20 -7.70 0.15
C VAL A 201 -16.21 -6.18 -0.03
N PHE A 202 -16.92 -5.68 -1.03
CA PHE A 202 -17.18 -4.26 -1.22
C PHE A 202 -18.69 -4.06 -1.26
N VAL A 203 -19.23 -3.27 -0.34
CA VAL A 203 -20.66 -3.16 -0.05
C VAL A 203 -21.06 -1.68 -0.08
N ILE A 204 -22.27 -1.37 -0.58
CA ILE A 204 -22.87 -0.04 -0.40
C ILE A 204 -24.25 -0.08 0.26
N SER A 205 -24.62 0.99 0.97
CA SER A 205 -25.90 1.07 1.70
C SER A 205 -27.13 1.10 0.80
N ASP A 206 -27.00 1.65 -0.40
CA ASP A 206 -28.09 1.81 -1.36
C ASP A 206 -28.02 0.75 -2.48
N PRO A 207 -29.15 0.31 -3.04
CA PRO A 207 -29.15 -0.49 -4.27
C PRO A 207 -28.44 0.23 -5.41
N PRO A 208 -27.34 -0.32 -5.98
CA PRO A 208 -26.65 0.29 -7.12
C PRO A 208 -27.48 0.17 -8.39
N ASP A 209 -27.29 1.12 -9.30
CA ASP A 209 -27.82 1.02 -10.67
C ASP A 209 -26.97 0.04 -11.48
N ARG A 210 -25.65 0.01 -11.22
CA ARG A 210 -24.68 -0.90 -11.85
C ARG A 210 -23.64 -1.39 -10.84
N MET A 211 -23.24 -2.64 -10.99
CA MET A 211 -22.04 -3.23 -10.40
C MET A 211 -21.14 -3.66 -11.56
N THR A 212 -19.85 -3.33 -11.50
CA THR A 212 -18.94 -3.45 -12.65
C THR A 212 -17.51 -3.74 -12.21
N SER A 213 -16.70 -4.24 -13.15
CA SER A 213 -15.26 -4.40 -13.00
C SER A 213 -14.53 -4.23 -14.34
N PHE A 214 -13.27 -3.80 -14.28
CA PHE A 214 -12.45 -3.46 -15.44
C PHE A 214 -10.98 -3.84 -15.23
N ARG A 215 -10.29 -4.19 -16.32
CA ARG A 215 -8.85 -4.55 -16.31
C ARG A 215 -7.91 -3.35 -16.22
N SER A 216 -8.39 -2.14 -16.46
CA SER A 216 -7.60 -0.91 -16.35
C SER A 216 -8.47 0.30 -16.00
N TYR A 217 -7.83 1.38 -15.51
CA TYR A 217 -8.51 2.67 -15.32
C TYR A 217 -8.79 3.39 -16.65
N ARG A 218 -7.83 3.32 -17.57
CA ARG A 218 -7.84 3.96 -18.89
C ARG A 218 -7.43 2.97 -19.97
N TRP A 219 -7.85 3.21 -21.21
CA TRP A 219 -7.47 2.42 -22.37
C TRP A 219 -5.95 2.20 -22.48
N GLY A 220 -5.54 0.95 -22.75
CA GLY A 220 -4.14 0.53 -22.86
C GLY A 220 -4.00 -0.99 -22.89
N THR A 221 -2.76 -1.47 -22.94
CA THR A 221 -2.42 -2.88 -22.68
C THR A 221 -2.84 -3.28 -21.26
N VAL A 222 -3.30 -4.50 -21.06
CA VAL A 222 -3.61 -5.03 -19.73
C VAL A 222 -2.31 -5.48 -19.05
N ASP A 223 -1.98 -4.89 -17.90
CA ASP A 223 -0.79 -5.24 -17.12
C ASP A 223 -0.99 -6.57 -16.38
N ILE A 224 -0.44 -7.66 -16.91
CA ILE A 224 -0.48 -9.00 -16.32
C ILE A 224 0.54 -9.09 -15.17
N PRO A 225 0.12 -9.41 -13.93
CA PRO A 225 1.05 -9.57 -12.82
C PRO A 225 2.13 -10.63 -13.08
N GLN A 226 3.34 -10.35 -12.63
CA GLN A 226 4.43 -11.33 -12.55
C GLN A 226 4.01 -12.49 -11.64
N ALA A 227 4.19 -13.74 -12.07
CA ALA A 227 3.98 -14.88 -11.20
C ALA A 227 5.01 -14.86 -10.05
N ASN A 228 4.57 -15.11 -8.82
CA ASN A 228 5.44 -15.22 -7.66
C ASN A 228 5.49 -16.67 -7.18
N ASP A 229 6.69 -17.19 -6.97
CA ASP A 229 6.93 -18.56 -6.50
C ASP A 229 7.93 -18.48 -5.33
N LEU A 230 7.40 -18.32 -4.12
CA LEU A 230 8.18 -18.06 -2.91
C LEU A 230 8.85 -19.31 -2.34
N ASP A 231 8.28 -20.49 -2.58
CA ASP A 231 8.81 -21.76 -2.08
C ASP A 231 9.92 -22.32 -2.98
N ARG A 232 9.99 -21.86 -4.24
CA ARG A 232 11.02 -22.28 -5.19
C ARG A 232 12.38 -21.64 -4.87
N PRO A 233 13.45 -22.43 -4.71
CA PRO A 233 14.77 -21.89 -4.38
C PRO A 233 15.37 -21.10 -5.55
N LYS A 234 16.05 -20.00 -5.22
CA LYS A 234 16.90 -19.20 -6.12
C LYS A 234 17.96 -20.10 -6.77
N VAL A 235 18.05 -20.11 -8.11
CA VAL A 235 18.96 -21.00 -8.84
C VAL A 235 20.20 -20.26 -9.34
N PHE A 236 20.04 -19.15 -10.05
CA PHE A 236 21.10 -18.17 -10.35
C PHE A 236 20.52 -16.74 -10.44
N PRO A 237 20.25 -16.10 -9.28
CA PRO A 237 19.86 -14.70 -9.25
C PRO A 237 21.02 -13.79 -9.65
N VAL A 238 20.72 -12.78 -10.47
CA VAL A 238 21.62 -11.67 -10.84
C VAL A 238 20.95 -10.38 -10.38
N TRP A 239 21.73 -9.44 -9.87
CA TRP A 239 21.21 -8.12 -9.49
C TRP A 239 22.22 -7.03 -9.86
N GLY A 240 21.81 -5.77 -9.76
CA GLY A 240 22.71 -4.64 -10.00
C GLY A 240 22.00 -3.30 -9.97
N ARG A 241 22.73 -2.25 -10.33
CA ARG A 241 22.24 -0.87 -10.46
C ARG A 241 21.99 -0.57 -11.94
N ILE A 242 21.03 0.31 -12.22
CA ILE A 242 20.83 0.93 -13.53
C ILE A 242 21.22 2.41 -13.41
N THR A 243 22.33 2.80 -14.05
CA THR A 243 22.89 4.15 -14.00
C THR A 243 22.68 4.87 -15.33
N LYS A 244 22.20 6.11 -15.31
CA LYS A 244 22.03 6.96 -16.50
C LYS A 244 23.37 7.50 -16.99
N LYS A 245 23.47 7.91 -18.25
CA LYS A 245 24.73 8.47 -18.79
C LYS A 245 25.11 9.75 -18.02
N GLY A 246 26.36 9.85 -17.58
CA GLY A 246 26.82 10.95 -16.74
C GLY A 246 26.49 10.79 -15.24
N GLY A 247 25.90 9.67 -14.83
CA GLY A 247 25.67 9.30 -13.44
C GLY A 247 24.23 9.46 -12.95
N GLY A 248 23.99 8.98 -11.74
CA GLY A 248 22.66 8.93 -11.12
C GLY A 248 21.85 7.71 -11.56
N ARG A 249 21.07 7.15 -10.62
CA ARG A 249 20.28 5.93 -10.86
C ARG A 249 19.03 6.21 -11.69
N CYS A 250 18.57 5.22 -12.47
CA CYS A 250 17.28 5.26 -13.13
C CYS A 250 16.15 5.04 -12.11
N THR A 251 15.66 6.13 -11.51
CA THR A 251 14.57 6.09 -10.51
C THR A 251 13.24 6.62 -11.08
N GLY A 252 13.27 7.40 -12.16
CA GLY A 252 12.06 7.89 -12.81
C GLY A 252 11.31 6.80 -13.59
N ARG A 253 10.00 6.69 -13.36
CA ARG A 253 9.07 5.78 -14.06
C ARG A 253 9.57 4.31 -14.11
N PRO A 254 9.84 3.67 -12.97
CA PRO A 254 10.45 2.33 -12.92
C PRO A 254 9.62 1.24 -13.60
N SER A 255 8.28 1.34 -13.58
CA SER A 255 7.36 0.42 -14.26
C SER A 255 7.32 0.58 -15.79
N GLU A 256 7.94 1.63 -16.34
CA GLU A 256 8.10 1.83 -17.78
C GLU A 256 9.51 1.47 -18.29
N SER A 257 10.46 1.31 -17.36
CA SER A 257 11.82 0.83 -17.61
C SER A 257 11.80 -0.67 -17.90
N ARG A 258 12.84 -1.18 -18.57
CA ARG A 258 12.87 -2.58 -19.06
C ARG A 258 14.21 -3.25 -18.81
N LEU A 259 14.19 -4.58 -18.71
CA LEU A 259 15.34 -5.46 -18.62
C LEU A 259 15.19 -6.62 -19.60
N MET A 260 16.27 -7.01 -20.26
CA MET A 260 16.31 -8.26 -21.01
C MET A 260 17.53 -9.05 -20.61
N ALA A 261 17.42 -10.38 -20.49
CA ALA A 261 18.61 -11.24 -20.47
C ALA A 261 18.58 -12.31 -21.56
N VAL A 262 19.78 -12.65 -22.02
CA VAL A 262 20.08 -13.70 -23.01
C VAL A 262 21.20 -14.57 -22.46
N LEU A 263 21.07 -15.88 -22.59
CA LEU A 263 22.06 -16.86 -22.13
C LEU A 263 22.83 -17.44 -23.33
N ASN A 264 24.15 -17.58 -23.20
CA ASN A 264 25.07 -18.20 -24.18
C ASN A 264 24.92 -17.69 -25.63
N ASP A 265 24.57 -16.41 -25.80
CA ASP A 265 24.25 -15.79 -27.10
C ASP A 265 23.10 -16.52 -27.87
N ASP A 266 22.29 -17.36 -27.21
CA ASP A 266 21.11 -18.04 -27.77
C ASP A 266 19.90 -17.10 -27.84
N TRP A 267 19.86 -16.29 -28.90
CA TRP A 267 18.73 -15.42 -29.23
C TRP A 267 17.43 -16.18 -29.60
N SER A 268 17.34 -17.51 -29.48
CA SER A 268 16.05 -18.21 -29.59
C SER A 268 15.16 -18.02 -28.34
N LYS A 269 15.78 -17.70 -27.20
CA LYS A 269 15.14 -17.51 -25.90
C LYS A 269 15.62 -16.22 -25.23
N ILE A 270 14.71 -15.49 -24.59
CA ILE A 270 15.04 -14.36 -23.72
C ILE A 270 14.21 -14.43 -22.44
N ILE A 271 14.64 -13.72 -21.40
CA ILE A 271 13.80 -13.36 -20.25
C ILE A 271 13.75 -11.83 -20.13
N THR A 272 12.70 -11.31 -19.50
CA THR A 272 12.44 -9.86 -19.39
C THR A 272 12.21 -9.43 -17.93
N GLU A 273 11.96 -8.14 -17.67
CA GLU A 273 11.51 -7.68 -16.34
C GLU A 273 10.20 -8.35 -15.85
N THR A 274 9.40 -8.97 -16.73
CA THR A 274 8.18 -9.69 -16.37
C THR A 274 8.41 -11.16 -16.00
N ALA A 275 9.64 -11.69 -16.10
CA ALA A 275 9.99 -13.06 -15.72
C ALA A 275 10.02 -13.24 -14.17
N PRO A 276 9.49 -14.34 -13.61
CA PRO A 276 9.35 -14.54 -12.17
C PRO A 276 10.72 -14.64 -11.49
N ARG A 277 10.90 -13.99 -10.33
CA ARG A 277 12.00 -14.28 -9.42
C ARG A 277 11.57 -15.39 -8.45
N TRP A 278 12.43 -16.36 -8.22
CA TRP A 278 12.15 -17.48 -7.31
C TRP A 278 12.57 -17.09 -5.89
N GLY A 279 11.79 -17.47 -4.88
CA GLY A 279 12.06 -17.11 -3.49
C GLY A 279 12.06 -15.60 -3.21
N SER A 280 11.31 -14.81 -4.00
CA SER A 280 11.18 -13.36 -3.86
C SER A 280 9.89 -12.89 -4.54
N ALA A 281 9.24 -11.86 -3.98
CA ALA A 281 8.12 -11.16 -4.61
C ALA A 281 8.48 -9.74 -5.11
N GLN A 282 9.75 -9.34 -4.96
CA GLN A 282 10.21 -8.01 -5.38
C GLN A 282 10.21 -7.88 -6.90
N ASN A 283 9.68 -6.75 -7.38
CA ASN A 283 9.74 -6.35 -8.79
C ASN A 283 11.18 -6.40 -9.33
N ASN A 284 11.33 -6.85 -10.59
CA ASN A 284 12.64 -6.97 -11.24
C ASN A 284 13.33 -5.62 -11.46
N ILE A 285 12.59 -4.50 -11.45
CA ILE A 285 13.12 -3.13 -11.40
C ILE A 285 12.51 -2.43 -10.18
N SER A 286 13.37 -1.96 -9.28
CA SER A 286 12.97 -1.19 -8.10
C SER A 286 12.86 0.31 -8.41
N ARG A 287 12.06 1.02 -7.60
CA ARG A 287 11.99 2.50 -7.63
C ARG A 287 13.31 3.21 -7.31
N TYR A 288 14.26 2.50 -6.71
CA TYR A 288 15.59 3.01 -6.36
C TYR A 288 16.63 2.79 -7.46
N GLY A 289 16.23 2.24 -8.63
CA GLY A 289 17.13 1.95 -9.74
C GLY A 289 18.07 0.76 -9.51
N TYR A 290 17.79 -0.09 -8.54
CA TYR A 290 18.31 -1.47 -8.50
C TYR A 290 17.43 -2.39 -9.34
N TYR A 291 18.01 -3.45 -9.86
CA TYR A 291 17.32 -4.49 -10.61
C TYR A 291 17.70 -5.89 -10.15
N GLY A 292 16.85 -6.87 -10.45
CA GLY A 292 17.07 -8.29 -10.18
C GLY A 292 16.43 -9.21 -11.24
N LEU A 293 17.12 -10.27 -11.63
CA LEU A 293 16.65 -11.31 -12.56
C LEU A 293 17.01 -12.70 -12.02
N GLU A 294 16.22 -13.71 -12.34
CA GLU A 294 16.51 -15.13 -12.02
C GLU A 294 16.85 -15.87 -13.31
N LEU A 295 18.15 -16.10 -13.56
CA LEU A 295 18.61 -16.80 -14.77
C LEU A 295 18.19 -18.28 -14.78
N GLY A 296 17.85 -18.86 -13.63
CA GLY A 296 17.24 -20.19 -13.52
C GLY A 296 15.98 -20.37 -14.35
N ASN A 297 15.30 -19.30 -14.78
CA ASN A 297 14.17 -19.38 -15.70
C ASN A 297 14.49 -20.03 -17.06
N PHE A 298 15.73 -19.96 -17.53
CA PHE A 298 16.17 -20.70 -18.72
C PHE A 298 16.21 -22.22 -18.46
N ASP A 299 16.46 -23.04 -19.49
CA ASP A 299 16.83 -24.44 -19.23
C ASP A 299 18.11 -24.44 -18.36
N PRO A 300 18.16 -25.17 -17.23
CA PRO A 300 18.95 -24.76 -16.06
C PRO A 300 20.40 -24.39 -16.40
N PRO A 301 20.79 -23.11 -16.21
CA PRO A 301 22.09 -22.66 -16.64
C PRO A 301 23.18 -23.18 -15.70
N ARG A 302 24.42 -23.16 -16.17
CA ARG A 302 25.56 -23.85 -15.57
C ARG A 302 26.66 -22.86 -15.21
N GLU A 303 27.52 -23.26 -14.27
CA GLU A 303 28.79 -22.59 -14.03
C GLU A 303 29.58 -22.48 -15.34
N GLY A 304 30.08 -21.28 -15.65
CA GLY A 304 30.75 -20.97 -16.91
C GLY A 304 29.86 -20.50 -18.06
N ASP A 305 28.53 -20.61 -17.96
CA ASP A 305 27.62 -20.03 -18.96
C ASP A 305 27.77 -18.50 -19.00
N ARG A 306 27.79 -17.94 -20.21
CA ARG A 306 27.81 -16.49 -20.42
C ARG A 306 26.38 -15.95 -20.47
N PHE A 307 26.18 -14.74 -19.99
CA PHE A 307 24.91 -14.04 -20.14
C PHE A 307 25.13 -12.58 -20.55
N GLN A 308 24.11 -11.98 -21.15
CA GLN A 308 24.02 -10.55 -21.41
C GLN A 308 22.76 -10.03 -20.72
N VAL A 309 22.87 -8.91 -20.00
CA VAL A 309 21.74 -8.14 -19.50
C VAL A 309 21.68 -6.82 -20.26
N PHE A 310 20.49 -6.46 -20.74
CA PHE A 310 20.20 -5.17 -21.36
C PHE A 310 19.28 -4.38 -20.42
N GLY A 311 19.50 -3.07 -20.32
CA GLY A 311 18.64 -2.15 -19.57
C GLY A 311 18.09 -1.03 -20.46
N TYR A 312 16.92 -0.51 -20.09
CA TYR A 312 16.34 0.72 -20.64
C TYR A 312 15.76 1.57 -19.53
N CYS A 313 16.14 2.85 -19.46
CA CYS A 313 15.53 3.80 -18.54
C CYS A 313 14.41 4.58 -19.23
N ALA A 314 13.18 4.47 -18.73
CA ALA A 314 12.06 5.22 -19.29
C ALA A 314 12.17 6.73 -19.12
N GLU A 315 12.84 7.18 -18.05
CA GLU A 315 13.09 8.57 -17.73
C GLU A 315 13.92 9.28 -18.82
N SER A 316 15.10 8.74 -19.15
CA SER A 316 16.04 9.32 -20.12
C SER A 316 15.90 8.79 -21.54
N GLY A 317 15.25 7.64 -21.74
CA GLY A 317 15.18 6.94 -23.03
C GLY A 317 16.43 6.14 -23.39
N GLU A 318 17.43 6.11 -22.50
CA GLU A 318 18.74 5.49 -22.75
C GLU A 318 18.70 3.96 -22.61
N THR A 319 19.59 3.28 -23.35
CA THR A 319 19.81 1.84 -23.28
C THR A 319 21.26 1.50 -22.90
N GLY A 320 21.46 0.33 -22.29
CA GLY A 320 22.77 -0.21 -21.94
C GLY A 320 22.78 -1.72 -22.05
N MET A 321 23.98 -2.31 -22.12
CA MET A 321 24.17 -3.77 -22.11
C MET A 321 25.44 -4.12 -21.34
N LYS A 322 25.35 -5.13 -20.48
CA LYS A 322 26.49 -5.69 -19.75
C LYS A 322 26.51 -7.21 -19.90
N ALA A 323 27.68 -7.76 -20.25
CA ALA A 323 27.91 -9.19 -20.26
C ALA A 323 28.48 -9.66 -18.91
N GLY A 324 28.15 -10.90 -18.53
CA GLY A 324 28.69 -11.58 -17.37
C GLY A 324 28.85 -13.09 -17.62
N THR A 325 29.40 -13.80 -16.63
CA THR A 325 29.57 -15.26 -16.65
C THR A 325 29.12 -15.81 -15.31
N ILE A 326 28.33 -16.88 -15.33
CA ILE A 326 27.83 -17.54 -14.12
C ILE A 326 29.00 -18.16 -13.36
N GLN A 327 29.19 -17.70 -12.13
CA GLN A 327 30.20 -18.21 -11.20
C GLN A 327 29.67 -19.42 -10.42
N LYS A 328 30.60 -20.16 -9.81
CA LYS A 328 30.28 -21.31 -8.95
C LYS A 328 29.36 -20.91 -7.81
N LYS A 329 28.37 -21.76 -7.50
CA LYS A 329 27.51 -21.58 -6.32
C LYS A 329 28.33 -21.83 -5.05
N GLY A 330 28.59 -20.76 -4.31
CA GLY A 330 29.18 -20.73 -2.97
C GLY A 330 28.47 -19.68 -2.14
N GLU A 331 28.50 -19.82 -0.81
CA GLU A 331 27.78 -18.94 0.12
C GLU A 331 28.35 -17.51 0.04
N GLY A 332 27.57 -16.60 -0.51
CA GLY A 332 27.94 -15.21 -0.81
C GLY A 332 26.85 -14.51 -1.61
N GLU A 333 26.94 -13.19 -1.72
CA GLU A 333 25.94 -12.42 -2.47
C GLU A 333 25.88 -12.83 -3.95
N PRO A 334 24.69 -12.80 -4.58
CA PRO A 334 24.59 -13.02 -6.01
C PRO A 334 25.42 -12.01 -6.81
N PRO A 335 25.91 -12.38 -8.02
CA PRO A 335 26.78 -11.53 -8.80
C PRO A 335 26.14 -10.17 -9.09
N GLN A 336 26.78 -9.11 -8.59
CA GLN A 336 26.39 -7.72 -8.90
C GLN A 336 26.88 -7.35 -10.31
N VAL A 337 25.95 -6.95 -11.17
CA VAL A 337 26.17 -6.60 -12.58
C VAL A 337 25.58 -5.22 -12.83
N ASP A 338 26.38 -4.16 -12.64
CA ASP A 338 25.88 -2.80 -12.85
C ASP A 338 25.75 -2.48 -14.35
N LEU A 339 24.61 -1.88 -14.71
CA LEU A 339 24.21 -1.45 -16.05
C LEU A 339 24.40 0.06 -16.19
N GLU A 340 25.51 0.45 -16.82
CA GLU A 340 25.72 1.82 -17.28
C GLU A 340 25.01 2.02 -18.64
N LEU A 341 24.11 3.01 -18.71
CA LEU A 341 23.32 3.32 -19.90
C LEU A 341 23.98 4.41 -20.77
N GLY A 342 23.62 4.43 -22.05
CA GLY A 342 23.99 5.48 -23.00
C GLY A 342 25.28 5.23 -23.81
N ASP A 343 25.97 4.13 -23.56
CA ASP A 343 27.18 3.69 -24.30
C ASP A 343 26.94 2.46 -25.19
N TYR A 344 25.73 1.89 -25.18
CA TYR A 344 25.41 0.72 -26.00
C TYR A 344 25.06 1.11 -27.45
N ALA A 345 25.96 0.80 -28.38
CA ALA A 345 25.84 1.14 -29.80
C ALA A 345 24.94 0.20 -30.63
N GLY A 346 23.98 -0.50 -30.01
CA GLY A 346 22.98 -1.30 -30.73
C GLY A 346 21.74 -0.47 -31.13
N PRO A 347 20.83 -1.02 -31.94
CA PRO A 347 19.67 -0.28 -32.44
C PRO A 347 18.68 0.09 -31.33
N HIS A 348 17.95 1.18 -31.53
CA HIS A 348 16.87 1.60 -30.64
C HIS A 348 15.74 0.55 -30.55
N PRO A 349 15.17 0.29 -29.35
CA PRO A 349 14.08 -0.67 -29.18
C PRO A 349 12.84 -0.28 -29.99
N PRO A 350 12.07 -1.25 -30.53
CA PRO A 350 10.82 -0.95 -31.23
C PRO A 350 9.82 -0.21 -30.34
N GLU A 351 9.23 0.86 -30.87
CA GLU A 351 8.24 1.70 -30.21
C GLU A 351 6.83 1.48 -30.79
N GLN A 352 5.82 1.95 -30.04
CA GLN A 352 4.41 1.94 -30.46
C GLN A 352 3.96 0.55 -30.94
N VAL A 353 4.40 -0.50 -30.24
CA VAL A 353 3.91 -1.85 -30.48
C VAL A 353 2.43 -1.91 -30.13
N LYS A 354 1.63 -2.40 -31.06
CA LYS A 354 0.18 -2.55 -30.95
C LYS A 354 -0.20 -3.99 -31.26
N MET A 355 -1.29 -4.43 -30.66
CA MET A 355 -1.90 -5.74 -30.86
C MET A 355 -3.35 -5.58 -31.34
N ASP A 356 -3.73 -6.36 -32.34
CA ASP A 356 -5.12 -6.58 -32.74
C ASP A 356 -5.43 -8.07 -32.55
N ILE A 357 -6.51 -8.38 -31.82
CA ILE A 357 -6.92 -9.76 -31.51
C ILE A 357 -8.03 -10.16 -32.48
N TRP A 358 -7.75 -11.13 -33.35
CA TRP A 358 -8.62 -11.60 -34.44
C TRP A 358 -9.01 -13.08 -34.24
N GLY A 359 -9.82 -13.64 -35.13
CA GLY A 359 -10.17 -15.07 -35.12
C GLY A 359 -10.86 -15.54 -33.82
N SER A 360 -11.69 -14.70 -33.20
CA SER A 360 -12.30 -14.97 -31.88
C SER A 360 -11.27 -15.22 -30.75
N GLY A 361 -10.05 -14.70 -30.89
CA GLY A 361 -8.95 -14.86 -29.92
C GLY A 361 -7.83 -15.79 -30.38
N THR A 362 -7.98 -16.50 -31.51
CA THR A 362 -6.97 -17.46 -31.98
C THR A 362 -5.85 -16.86 -32.83
N GLU A 363 -5.99 -15.60 -33.25
CA GLU A 363 -4.95 -14.88 -33.98
C GLU A 363 -4.59 -13.57 -33.26
N VAL A 364 -3.29 -13.28 -33.17
CA VAL A 364 -2.78 -12.00 -32.65
C VAL A 364 -1.92 -11.34 -33.72
N ARG A 365 -2.38 -10.19 -34.22
CA ARG A 365 -1.62 -9.36 -35.15
C ARG A 365 -0.88 -8.28 -34.39
N LEU A 366 0.44 -8.26 -34.52
CA LEU A 366 1.33 -7.25 -33.98
C LEU A 366 1.71 -6.26 -35.07
N SER A 367 1.84 -4.98 -34.70
CA SER A 367 2.46 -3.94 -35.55
C SER A 367 3.30 -2.99 -34.71
N TRP A 368 4.33 -2.36 -35.29
CA TRP A 368 5.24 -1.47 -34.57
C TRP A 368 5.81 -0.35 -35.44
N LYS A 369 6.33 0.71 -34.82
CA LYS A 369 7.05 1.78 -35.51
C LYS A 369 8.46 1.31 -35.85
N LYS A 370 8.97 1.68 -37.05
CA LYS A 370 10.34 1.39 -37.46
C LYS A 370 11.35 2.13 -36.56
N SER A 371 12.18 1.39 -35.82
CA SER A 371 13.40 1.93 -35.19
C SER A 371 14.38 2.47 -36.25
N PRO A 372 15.04 3.62 -36.04
CA PRO A 372 15.90 4.26 -37.05
C PRO A 372 16.97 3.32 -37.64
N ASP A 373 17.66 2.59 -36.77
CA ASP A 373 18.88 1.83 -37.10
C ASP A 373 18.59 0.34 -37.42
N ALA A 374 17.32 -0.06 -37.45
CA ALA A 374 16.93 -1.45 -37.64
C ALA A 374 16.96 -1.90 -39.11
N ALA A 375 17.69 -2.98 -39.35
CA ALA A 375 17.69 -3.75 -40.58
C ALA A 375 16.64 -4.89 -40.56
N SER A 376 16.34 -5.47 -39.39
CA SER A 376 15.31 -6.50 -39.23
C SER A 376 14.75 -6.57 -37.80
N TYR A 377 13.69 -7.35 -37.62
CA TYR A 377 13.04 -7.61 -36.33
C TYR A 377 12.91 -9.09 -36.02
N SER A 378 12.94 -9.42 -34.73
CA SER A 378 12.57 -10.71 -34.17
C SER A 378 11.41 -10.53 -33.19
N VAL A 379 10.39 -11.38 -33.29
CA VAL A 379 9.22 -11.39 -32.39
C VAL A 379 9.33 -12.58 -31.46
N TYR A 380 9.11 -12.33 -30.17
CA TYR A 380 9.12 -13.35 -29.12
C TYR A 380 7.75 -13.44 -28.47
N ARG A 381 7.36 -14.67 -28.10
CA ARG A 381 6.11 -15.00 -27.41
C ARG A 381 6.42 -15.78 -26.13
N ARG A 382 5.70 -15.47 -25.05
CA ARG A 382 5.74 -16.20 -23.77
C ARG A 382 4.33 -16.60 -23.38
N ASP A 383 4.16 -17.83 -22.93
CA ASP A 383 2.93 -18.26 -22.24
C ASP A 383 3.11 -17.97 -20.74
N TYR A 384 2.30 -17.05 -20.20
CA TYR A 384 2.37 -16.63 -18.80
C TYR A 384 2.14 -17.79 -17.81
N ARG A 385 1.44 -18.85 -18.22
CA ARG A 385 1.19 -20.04 -17.39
C ARG A 385 2.30 -21.10 -17.49
N ALA A 386 3.26 -20.96 -18.41
CA ALA A 386 4.29 -21.97 -18.66
C ALA A 386 5.68 -21.65 -18.08
N GLY A 387 5.93 -20.43 -17.61
CA GLY A 387 7.21 -20.01 -17.02
C GLY A 387 7.64 -18.60 -17.41
N GLY A 388 8.91 -18.26 -17.19
CA GLY A 388 9.48 -16.93 -17.44
C GLY A 388 9.95 -16.63 -18.87
N VAL A 389 10.12 -17.66 -19.70
CA VAL A 389 10.90 -17.56 -20.95
C VAL A 389 10.06 -17.17 -22.15
N TYR A 390 10.54 -16.14 -22.84
CA TYR A 390 10.11 -15.72 -24.17
C TYR A 390 10.82 -16.55 -25.24
N LYS A 391 10.05 -17.23 -26.10
CA LYS A 391 10.57 -18.00 -27.25
C LYS A 391 10.36 -17.23 -28.55
N ARG A 392 11.36 -17.22 -29.43
CA ARG A 392 11.29 -16.54 -30.72
C ARG A 392 10.29 -17.23 -31.67
N VAL A 393 9.29 -16.49 -32.13
CA VAL A 393 8.24 -16.95 -33.08
C VAL A 393 8.32 -16.26 -34.45
N GLY A 394 8.97 -15.10 -34.53
CA GLY A 394 9.32 -14.43 -35.78
C GLY A 394 10.79 -14.03 -35.80
N ASN A 395 11.46 -14.11 -36.96
CA ASN A 395 12.88 -13.77 -37.08
C ASN A 395 13.21 -13.18 -38.45
N GLY A 396 14.14 -12.24 -38.51
CA GLY A 396 14.60 -11.61 -39.75
C GLY A 396 13.53 -10.81 -40.49
N LEU A 397 12.46 -10.39 -39.79
CA LEU A 397 11.32 -9.70 -40.38
C LEU A 397 11.75 -8.31 -40.87
N GLN A 398 11.49 -8.00 -42.14
CA GLN A 398 11.73 -6.66 -42.71
C GLN A 398 10.46 -5.80 -42.67
N GLN A 399 9.29 -6.45 -42.70
CA GLN A 399 8.00 -5.80 -42.48
C GLN A 399 7.82 -5.38 -41.02
N LEU A 400 6.95 -4.38 -40.80
CA LEU A 400 6.65 -3.78 -39.50
C LEU A 400 5.41 -4.41 -38.82
N PHE A 401 5.13 -5.68 -39.15
CA PHE A 401 4.02 -6.44 -38.58
C PHE A 401 4.32 -7.94 -38.54
N PHE A 402 3.63 -8.65 -37.66
CA PHE A 402 3.66 -10.11 -37.54
C PHE A 402 2.27 -10.59 -37.17
N THR A 403 1.85 -11.76 -37.66
CA THR A 403 0.60 -12.40 -37.24
C THR A 403 0.92 -13.76 -36.67
N ASP A 404 0.65 -13.94 -35.38
CA ASP A 404 0.61 -15.25 -34.76
C ASP A 404 -0.77 -15.86 -35.00
N LYS A 405 -0.82 -17.07 -35.57
CA LYS A 405 -2.05 -17.77 -35.95
C LYS A 405 -2.38 -18.97 -35.08
N ASP A 406 -1.45 -19.36 -34.22
CA ASP A 406 -1.54 -20.55 -33.38
C ASP A 406 -1.60 -20.12 -31.92
N VAL A 407 -2.65 -19.37 -31.57
CA VAL A 407 -2.88 -18.82 -30.22
C VAL A 407 -4.05 -19.56 -29.55
N PRO A 408 -3.79 -20.59 -28.71
CA PRO A 408 -4.84 -21.20 -27.90
C PRO A 408 -5.62 -20.19 -27.06
N ALA A 409 -6.95 -20.24 -27.17
CA ALA A 409 -7.86 -19.27 -26.54
C ALA A 409 -7.91 -19.34 -25.00
N ASP A 410 -7.43 -20.44 -24.41
CA ASP A 410 -7.36 -20.64 -22.96
C ASP A 410 -6.10 -20.04 -22.32
N LYS A 411 -5.14 -19.56 -23.12
CA LYS A 411 -3.80 -19.13 -22.67
C LYS A 411 -3.61 -17.62 -22.70
N ILE A 412 -2.73 -17.16 -21.82
CA ILE A 412 -2.31 -15.76 -21.72
C ILE A 412 -0.92 -15.65 -22.33
N TYR A 413 -0.83 -15.00 -23.48
CA TYR A 413 0.42 -14.82 -24.21
C TYR A 413 0.89 -13.38 -24.17
N GLY A 414 2.10 -13.17 -23.65
CA GLY A 414 2.84 -11.92 -23.81
C GLY A 414 3.71 -11.95 -25.07
N TYR A 415 3.91 -10.79 -25.69
CA TYR A 415 4.68 -10.60 -26.91
C TYR A 415 5.60 -9.40 -26.79
N VAL A 416 6.83 -9.56 -27.27
CA VAL A 416 7.80 -8.46 -27.41
C VAL A 416 8.53 -8.53 -28.75
N VAL A 417 9.00 -7.37 -29.23
CA VAL A 417 9.74 -7.23 -30.48
C VAL A 417 11.16 -6.71 -30.18
N VAL A 418 12.17 -7.33 -30.80
CA VAL A 418 13.58 -6.93 -30.72
C VAL A 418 14.05 -6.50 -32.10
N ALA A 419 14.68 -5.34 -32.20
CA ALA A 419 15.32 -4.86 -33.43
C ALA A 419 16.74 -5.44 -33.58
N ALA A 420 17.20 -5.53 -34.83
CA ALA A 420 18.58 -5.84 -35.19
C ALA A 420 19.09 -4.85 -36.24
N ASP A 421 20.32 -4.38 -36.12
CA ASP A 421 20.98 -3.56 -37.13
C ASP A 421 21.66 -4.43 -38.21
N ARG A 422 22.50 -3.82 -39.06
CA ARG A 422 23.21 -4.53 -40.14
C ARG A 422 24.43 -5.29 -39.63
N GLU A 423 25.00 -4.83 -38.53
CA GLU A 423 26.15 -5.42 -37.84
C GLU A 423 25.73 -6.62 -36.96
N GLY A 424 24.42 -6.85 -36.81
CA GLY A 424 23.83 -7.96 -36.05
C GLY A 424 23.59 -7.65 -34.57
N ARG A 425 23.92 -6.43 -34.10
CA ARG A 425 23.66 -5.98 -32.73
C ARG A 425 22.15 -5.86 -32.53
N ARG A 426 21.69 -6.13 -31.31
CA ARG A 426 20.26 -6.26 -30.97
C ARG A 426 19.84 -5.17 -30.00
N SER A 427 18.63 -4.65 -30.16
CA SER A 427 18.06 -3.76 -29.17
C SER A 427 17.68 -4.54 -27.90
N ILE A 428 17.41 -3.82 -26.81
CA ILE A 428 16.48 -4.35 -25.79
C ILE A 428 15.10 -4.56 -26.42
N HIS A 429 14.25 -5.39 -25.82
CA HIS A 429 12.90 -5.62 -26.32
C HIS A 429 12.00 -4.37 -26.24
N SER A 430 10.95 -4.33 -27.04
CA SER A 430 9.85 -3.34 -27.01
C SER A 430 9.10 -3.34 -25.67
N ARG A 431 8.14 -2.42 -25.47
CA ARG A 431 7.10 -2.66 -24.45
C ARG A 431 6.35 -3.95 -24.82
N GLU A 432 5.90 -4.67 -23.79
CA GLU A 432 5.10 -5.87 -23.94
C GLU A 432 3.67 -5.54 -24.38
N VAL A 433 3.10 -6.41 -25.21
CA VAL A 433 1.66 -6.47 -25.51
C VAL A 433 1.19 -7.91 -25.34
N ASN A 434 -0.09 -8.13 -25.04
CA ASN A 434 -0.62 -9.48 -24.79
C ASN A 434 -1.96 -9.72 -25.50
N ASN A 435 -2.40 -10.97 -25.50
CA ASN A 435 -3.66 -11.40 -26.12
C ASN A 435 -4.92 -11.14 -25.26
N ILE A 436 -4.85 -10.31 -24.22
CA ILE A 436 -6.01 -9.98 -23.39
C ILE A 436 -6.72 -8.75 -23.93
N ALA A 437 -8.01 -8.90 -24.24
CA ALA A 437 -8.85 -7.78 -24.68
C ALA A 437 -8.92 -6.68 -23.60
N GLY A 438 -8.73 -5.44 -24.03
CA GLY A 438 -8.83 -4.25 -23.20
C GLY A 438 -10.21 -4.09 -22.55
N SER A 439 -10.23 -3.55 -21.34
CA SER A 439 -11.42 -3.34 -20.52
C SER A 439 -11.11 -2.21 -19.56
N ASP A 440 -11.63 -1.01 -19.83
CA ASP A 440 -11.25 0.20 -19.09
C ASP A 440 -12.45 0.98 -18.52
N PHE A 441 -12.27 1.43 -17.29
CA PHE A 441 -13.31 2.11 -16.50
C PHE A 441 -13.73 3.46 -17.11
N LEU A 442 -12.80 4.30 -17.55
CA LEU A 442 -13.13 5.63 -18.07
C LEU A 442 -13.97 5.59 -19.36
N THR A 443 -13.73 4.62 -20.25
CA THR A 443 -14.57 4.42 -21.44
C THR A 443 -16.00 4.05 -21.04
N ASP A 444 -16.19 3.18 -20.04
CA ASP A 444 -17.52 2.81 -19.56
C ASP A 444 -18.22 3.96 -18.80
N VAL A 445 -17.50 4.77 -18.02
CA VAL A 445 -18.05 5.99 -17.40
C VAL A 445 -18.60 6.95 -18.45
N LYS A 446 -17.92 7.06 -19.60
CA LYS A 446 -18.31 7.92 -20.73
C LYS A 446 -19.41 7.29 -21.60
N TYR A 447 -19.34 5.98 -21.82
CA TYR A 447 -20.24 5.20 -22.69
C TYR A 447 -20.73 3.92 -21.98
N PRO A 448 -21.65 4.03 -20.99
CA PRO A 448 -22.06 2.91 -20.13
C PRO A 448 -22.50 1.68 -20.91
N GLY A 449 -21.84 0.54 -20.66
CA GLY A 449 -22.18 -0.76 -21.24
C GLY A 449 -21.79 -0.95 -22.71
N GLN A 450 -21.03 -0.03 -23.31
CA GLN A 450 -20.58 -0.16 -24.72
C GLN A 450 -19.22 -0.84 -24.88
N GLY A 451 -18.48 -1.05 -23.79
CA GLY A 451 -17.18 -1.73 -23.77
C GLY A 451 -17.19 -3.07 -23.05
N VAL A 452 -16.03 -3.74 -22.99
CA VAL A 452 -15.84 -4.94 -22.16
C VAL A 452 -15.80 -4.53 -20.69
N GLY A 453 -16.87 -4.83 -19.96
CA GLY A 453 -16.95 -4.70 -18.50
C GLY A 453 -17.30 -6.03 -17.84
N ASN A 454 -17.43 -6.01 -16.52
CA ASN A 454 -17.81 -7.15 -15.68
C ASN A 454 -16.84 -8.34 -15.79
N VAL A 455 -15.56 -8.06 -15.99
CA VAL A 455 -14.51 -9.09 -16.04
C VAL A 455 -14.40 -9.81 -14.69
N ARG A 456 -14.32 -11.15 -14.73
CA ARG A 456 -14.22 -11.97 -13.51
C ARG A 456 -12.81 -11.97 -12.93
N ASP A 457 -11.80 -11.91 -13.81
CA ASP A 457 -10.38 -12.04 -13.52
C ASP A 457 -9.55 -10.99 -14.27
N LEU A 458 -8.35 -10.74 -13.75
CA LEU A 458 -7.41 -9.70 -14.14
C LEU A 458 -7.98 -8.27 -14.04
N ALA A 459 -8.98 -8.05 -13.17
CA ALA A 459 -9.47 -6.71 -12.94
C ALA A 459 -8.41 -5.89 -12.18
N ARG A 460 -8.37 -4.59 -12.45
CA ARG A 460 -7.67 -3.61 -11.61
C ARG A 460 -8.68 -2.72 -10.86
N ILE A 461 -9.95 -2.79 -11.25
CA ILE A 461 -11.04 -1.97 -10.70
C ILE A 461 -12.29 -2.81 -10.47
N VAL A 462 -12.93 -2.60 -9.33
CA VAL A 462 -14.33 -2.96 -9.06
C VAL A 462 -15.09 -1.69 -8.67
N ALA A 463 -16.28 -1.48 -9.23
CA ALA A 463 -16.99 -0.21 -9.12
C ALA A 463 -18.51 -0.38 -9.05
N PHE A 464 -19.14 0.45 -8.22
CA PHE A 464 -20.57 0.71 -8.24
C PHE A 464 -20.88 1.97 -9.05
N SER A 465 -22.09 2.08 -9.58
CA SER A 465 -22.67 3.38 -9.92
C SER A 465 -24.07 3.53 -9.35
N ARG A 466 -24.38 4.75 -8.87
CA ARG A 466 -25.69 5.09 -8.30
C ARG A 466 -26.06 6.55 -8.58
N ALA A 467 -27.18 6.75 -9.25
CA ALA A 467 -27.73 8.06 -9.58
C ALA A 467 -28.74 8.55 -8.54
N TYR A 468 -28.70 9.85 -8.28
CA TYR A 468 -29.63 10.56 -7.41
C TYR A 468 -30.14 11.84 -8.07
N ASP A 469 -31.46 12.06 -8.02
CA ASP A 469 -32.10 13.34 -8.38
C ASP A 469 -32.27 14.20 -7.13
N LEU A 470 -31.26 15.01 -6.79
CA LEU A 470 -31.22 15.80 -5.56
C LEU A 470 -31.93 17.14 -5.73
N ARG A 471 -33.04 17.34 -4.99
CA ARG A 471 -33.75 18.62 -4.91
C ARG A 471 -32.92 19.70 -4.19
N PRO A 472 -33.17 20.99 -4.42
CA PRO A 472 -32.54 22.09 -3.69
C PRO A 472 -32.55 21.88 -2.17
N GLY A 473 -31.40 22.08 -1.52
CA GLY A 473 -31.23 21.92 -0.07
C GLY A 473 -31.20 20.48 0.44
N TYR A 474 -31.55 19.48 -0.37
CA TYR A 474 -31.62 18.08 0.06
C TYR A 474 -30.23 17.44 0.15
N THR A 475 -30.03 16.62 1.20
CA THR A 475 -28.82 15.82 1.43
C THR A 475 -29.17 14.34 1.32
N LYS A 476 -28.38 13.59 0.53
CA LYS A 476 -28.43 12.13 0.46
C LYS A 476 -27.20 11.55 1.14
N ARG A 477 -27.38 10.52 1.99
CA ARG A 477 -26.32 9.69 2.57
C ARG A 477 -26.14 8.42 1.73
N LEU A 478 -24.89 8.04 1.49
CA LEU A 478 -24.43 6.78 0.91
C LEU A 478 -23.24 6.29 1.72
N ILE A 479 -23.27 5.06 2.21
CA ILE A 479 -22.09 4.44 2.85
C ILE A 479 -21.51 3.39 1.90
N ALA A 480 -20.19 3.38 1.77
CA ALA A 480 -19.42 2.30 1.18
C ALA A 480 -18.56 1.62 2.25
N VAL A 481 -18.47 0.29 2.22
CA VAL A 481 -17.67 -0.52 3.15
C VAL A 481 -16.80 -1.48 2.36
N ARG A 482 -15.49 -1.46 2.63
CA ARG A 482 -14.56 -2.50 2.19
C ARG A 482 -14.25 -3.41 3.37
N GLY A 483 -14.42 -4.72 3.20
CA GLY A 483 -13.94 -5.74 4.12
C GLY A 483 -12.90 -6.65 3.45
N VAL A 484 -11.90 -7.11 4.20
CA VAL A 484 -10.82 -8.00 3.78
C VAL A 484 -10.69 -9.14 4.80
N GLY A 485 -10.41 -10.35 4.34
CA GLY A 485 -10.15 -11.52 5.19
C GLY A 485 -9.19 -12.51 4.56
N ARG A 486 -8.71 -13.47 5.36
CA ARG A 486 -7.88 -14.59 4.88
C ARG A 486 -8.71 -15.43 3.92
N SER A 487 -8.09 -16.05 2.91
CA SER A 487 -8.77 -17.01 2.02
C SER A 487 -9.46 -18.19 2.74
N THR A 488 -9.04 -18.50 3.97
CA THR A 488 -9.64 -19.51 4.86
C THR A 488 -10.81 -19.01 5.71
N ASP A 489 -11.04 -17.69 5.79
CA ASP A 489 -12.12 -17.12 6.61
C ASP A 489 -13.50 -17.45 6.00
N ASN A 490 -14.55 -17.48 6.82
CA ASN A 490 -15.91 -17.63 6.32
C ASN A 490 -16.35 -16.34 5.59
N ARG A 491 -16.53 -16.44 4.26
CA ARG A 491 -16.93 -15.31 3.40
C ARG A 491 -18.26 -14.68 3.82
N GLN A 492 -19.24 -15.48 4.25
CA GLN A 492 -20.54 -14.98 4.68
C GLN A 492 -20.40 -14.14 5.94
N SER A 493 -19.59 -14.57 6.91
CA SER A 493 -19.31 -13.78 8.12
C SER A 493 -18.62 -12.44 7.82
N LEU A 494 -17.66 -12.42 6.87
CA LEU A 494 -17.01 -11.19 6.41
C LEU A 494 -18.01 -10.24 5.76
N LEU A 495 -18.89 -10.78 4.90
CA LEU A 495 -19.93 -10.06 4.18
C LEU A 495 -21.01 -9.49 5.09
N ASP A 496 -21.52 -10.26 6.04
CA ASP A 496 -22.51 -9.81 7.02
C ASP A 496 -21.95 -8.76 7.97
N GLY A 497 -20.67 -8.89 8.38
CA GLY A 497 -19.97 -7.86 9.14
C GLY A 497 -19.85 -6.54 8.36
N ALA A 498 -19.43 -6.58 7.10
CA ALA A 498 -19.33 -5.39 6.25
C ALA A 498 -20.71 -4.75 6.00
N ARG A 499 -21.77 -5.55 5.80
CA ARG A 499 -23.15 -5.06 5.70
C ARG A 499 -23.62 -4.40 6.99
N GLY A 500 -23.29 -4.96 8.16
CA GLY A 500 -23.62 -4.35 9.46
C GLY A 500 -23.04 -2.95 9.64
N LEU A 501 -21.84 -2.69 9.10
CA LEU A 501 -21.21 -1.37 9.16
C LEU A 501 -21.91 -0.30 8.30
N THR A 502 -22.81 -0.67 7.39
CA THR A 502 -23.66 0.31 6.66
C THR A 502 -24.68 1.03 7.57
N THR A 503 -24.81 0.60 8.84
CA THR A 503 -25.64 1.25 9.87
C THR A 503 -24.85 1.79 11.06
N LEU A 504 -23.51 1.86 10.95
CA LEU A 504 -22.62 2.27 12.05
C LEU A 504 -22.90 3.71 12.55
N ASP A 505 -22.95 3.88 13.88
CA ASP A 505 -22.91 5.20 14.54
C ASP A 505 -21.48 5.76 14.51
N ILE A 506 -21.09 6.30 13.35
CA ILE A 506 -19.80 6.97 13.16
C ILE A 506 -19.62 8.16 14.13
N PRO A 507 -20.64 8.98 14.44
CA PRO A 507 -20.54 9.98 15.52
C PRO A 507 -20.11 9.41 16.87
N ARG A 508 -20.50 8.18 17.24
CA ARG A 508 -19.95 7.49 18.42
C ARG A 508 -18.46 7.24 18.28
N CYS A 509 -17.99 6.71 17.15
CA CYS A 509 -16.56 6.50 16.92
C CYS A 509 -15.77 7.82 17.04
N THR A 510 -16.31 8.95 16.54
CA THR A 510 -15.72 10.28 16.73
C THR A 510 -15.60 10.65 18.21
N ARG A 511 -16.67 10.49 19.01
CA ARG A 511 -16.64 10.77 20.46
C ARG A 511 -15.64 9.90 21.20
N GLU A 512 -15.55 8.62 20.84
CA GLU A 512 -14.53 7.71 21.40
C GLU A 512 -13.08 8.11 20.99
N SER A 513 -12.87 8.91 19.92
CA SER A 513 -11.56 9.52 19.63
C SER A 513 -11.36 10.78 20.47
N GLU A 514 -12.38 11.64 20.56
CA GLU A 514 -12.35 12.86 21.37
C GLU A 514 -12.00 12.57 22.84
N GLU A 515 -12.54 11.49 23.43
CA GLU A 515 -12.22 11.07 24.80
C GLU A 515 -10.74 10.69 24.99
N ILE A 516 -10.14 9.98 24.02
CA ILE A 516 -8.73 9.55 24.11
C ILE A 516 -7.81 10.76 23.94
N TYR A 517 -8.07 11.60 22.93
CA TYR A 517 -7.22 12.76 22.65
C TYR A 517 -7.41 13.88 23.67
N GLY A 518 -8.58 14.01 24.29
CA GLY A 518 -8.84 14.98 25.36
C GLY A 518 -7.98 14.79 26.63
N LYS A 519 -7.29 13.66 26.77
CA LYS A 519 -6.32 13.39 27.86
C LYS A 519 -4.98 14.10 27.65
N ILE A 520 -4.65 14.43 26.40
CA ILE A 520 -3.37 15.04 26.03
C ILE A 520 -3.33 16.49 26.54
N PRO A 521 -2.27 16.92 27.25
CA PRO A 521 -2.12 18.31 27.69
C PRO A 521 -2.15 19.30 26.52
N ALA A 522 -3.06 20.28 26.56
CA ALA A 522 -3.13 21.29 25.52
C ALA A 522 -1.84 22.13 25.45
N PRO A 523 -1.23 22.31 24.26
CA PRO A 523 0.02 23.06 24.12
C PRO A 523 -0.22 24.58 24.21
N ARG A 524 0.85 25.35 24.41
CA ARG A 524 0.84 26.82 24.39
C ARG A 524 1.61 27.38 23.19
N PHE A 525 1.16 27.05 21.99
CA PHE A 525 1.70 27.64 20.75
C PHE A 525 0.84 28.81 20.30
N SER A 526 1.49 29.88 19.84
CA SER A 526 0.83 31.02 19.17
C SER A 526 0.57 30.76 17.69
N ASP A 527 1.26 29.78 17.11
CA ASP A 527 1.18 29.43 15.71
C ASP A 527 0.26 28.19 15.53
N PRO A 528 -0.80 28.30 14.69
CA PRO A 528 -1.74 27.21 14.48
C PRO A 528 -1.12 26.00 13.77
N GLU A 529 -0.04 26.16 13.00
CA GLU A 529 0.66 25.04 12.35
C GLU A 529 1.42 24.19 13.37
N TRP A 530 2.09 24.83 14.34
CA TRP A 530 2.72 24.13 15.47
C TRP A 530 1.69 23.44 16.37
N GLN A 531 0.53 24.08 16.58
CA GLN A 531 -0.58 23.44 17.27
C GLN A 531 -1.07 22.20 16.51
N MET A 532 -1.24 22.28 15.19
CA MET A 532 -1.66 21.14 14.37
C MET A 532 -0.63 20.02 14.37
N LEU A 533 0.65 20.34 14.20
CA LEU A 533 1.75 19.38 14.21
C LEU A 533 1.82 18.62 15.56
N TYR A 534 1.66 19.32 16.68
CA TYR A 534 1.61 18.71 18.02
C TYR A 534 0.53 17.62 18.13
N TRP A 535 -0.72 17.97 17.79
CA TRP A 535 -1.83 17.02 17.84
C TRP A 535 -1.68 15.89 16.81
N SER A 536 -1.15 16.22 15.63
CA SER A 536 -0.85 15.27 14.56
C SER A 536 0.21 14.23 14.96
N SER A 537 1.22 14.60 15.76
CA SER A 537 2.23 13.65 16.27
C SER A 537 1.61 12.57 17.15
N PHE A 538 0.56 12.87 17.92
CA PHE A 538 -0.18 11.87 18.69
C PHE A 538 -0.97 10.90 17.80
N SER A 539 -1.49 11.35 16.66
CA SER A 539 -2.11 10.45 15.68
C SER A 539 -1.10 9.46 15.09
N LEU A 540 0.10 9.92 14.75
CA LEU A 540 1.20 9.05 14.28
C LEU A 540 1.58 8.01 15.34
N MET A 541 1.80 8.43 16.59
CA MET A 541 2.13 7.50 17.69
C MET A 541 1.00 6.50 17.99
N ARG A 542 -0.26 6.96 18.05
CA ARG A 542 -1.40 6.09 18.37
C ARG A 542 -1.70 5.09 17.25
N GLN A 543 -1.50 5.47 15.99
CA GLN A 543 -1.78 4.62 14.84
C GLN A 543 -1.01 3.30 14.93
N VAL A 544 0.28 3.35 15.28
CA VAL A 544 1.18 2.19 15.25
C VAL A 544 1.07 1.22 16.42
N MET A 545 0.23 1.50 17.42
CA MET A 545 0.00 0.61 18.56
C MET A 545 -0.89 -0.58 18.20
N LEU A 546 -0.47 -1.76 18.61
CA LEU A 546 -1.14 -3.06 18.44
C LEU A 546 -1.46 -3.71 19.80
N PRO A 547 -2.53 -4.53 19.87
CA PRO A 547 -2.95 -5.22 21.08
C PRO A 547 -2.00 -6.41 21.36
N PRO A 548 -2.12 -7.10 22.51
CA PRO A 548 -1.32 -8.30 22.78
C PRO A 548 -1.63 -9.40 21.76
N GLU A 549 -0.63 -9.86 21.02
CA GLU A 549 -0.74 -10.99 20.09
C GLU A 549 0.59 -11.75 19.95
N GLY A 550 0.54 -12.97 19.42
CA GLY A 550 1.72 -13.80 19.19
C GLY A 550 2.57 -14.02 20.46
N LYS A 551 3.78 -13.46 20.45
CA LYS A 551 4.76 -13.51 21.54
C LYS A 551 4.58 -12.42 22.61
N SER A 552 3.84 -11.34 22.34
CA SER A 552 3.76 -10.20 23.26
C SER A 552 2.55 -10.26 24.16
N SER A 553 2.77 -10.27 25.47
CA SER A 553 1.71 -10.35 26.49
C SER A 553 1.02 -9.00 26.75
N PHE A 554 1.54 -7.93 26.16
CA PHE A 554 1.16 -6.54 26.40
C PHE A 554 1.02 -5.78 25.08
N ASN A 555 0.33 -4.63 25.12
CA ASN A 555 0.27 -3.72 23.97
C ASN A 555 1.68 -3.34 23.52
N TYR A 556 1.93 -3.36 22.22
CA TYR A 556 3.23 -3.09 21.62
C TYR A 556 3.07 -2.15 20.42
N TYR A 557 4.16 -1.71 19.80
CA TYR A 557 4.10 -0.99 18.52
C TYR A 557 4.95 -1.67 17.44
N VAL A 558 4.64 -1.36 16.19
CA VAL A 558 5.49 -1.58 15.02
C VAL A 558 5.98 -0.22 14.50
N PHE A 559 7.05 -0.16 13.72
CA PHE A 559 7.55 1.13 13.22
C PHE A 559 6.58 1.80 12.24
N SER A 560 5.91 1.00 11.41
CA SER A 560 4.76 1.42 10.62
C SER A 560 3.84 0.23 10.36
N ARG A 561 2.55 0.51 10.17
CA ARG A 561 1.51 -0.47 9.80
C ARG A 561 1.28 -0.57 8.30
N GLU A 562 1.96 0.28 7.54
CA GLU A 562 2.17 0.14 6.09
C GLU A 562 3.58 0.69 5.76
N PRO A 563 4.66 -0.07 6.06
CA PRO A 563 6.01 0.32 5.66
C PRO A 563 6.32 -0.15 4.24
N GLN A 564 7.02 0.69 3.50
CA GLN A 564 7.55 0.37 2.17
C GLN A 564 8.86 -0.46 2.25
N TRP A 565 9.07 -1.16 3.37
CA TRP A 565 10.25 -1.93 3.74
C TRP A 565 9.92 -2.90 4.89
N GLY A 566 10.32 -4.16 4.77
CA GLY A 566 9.90 -5.23 5.68
C GLY A 566 10.17 -4.95 7.15
N TRP A 567 11.34 -4.38 7.47
CA TRP A 567 11.78 -4.10 8.85
C TRP A 567 10.82 -3.19 9.62
N GLY A 568 9.97 -2.43 8.93
CA GLY A 568 8.96 -1.60 9.57
C GLY A 568 7.92 -2.39 10.37
N HIS A 569 7.73 -3.67 10.05
CA HIS A 569 6.86 -4.60 10.78
C HIS A 569 7.57 -5.30 11.96
N GLY A 570 8.89 -5.15 12.12
CA GLY A 570 9.69 -6.00 13.01
C GLY A 570 9.45 -5.82 14.51
N GLY A 571 8.62 -4.86 14.93
CA GLY A 571 8.41 -4.51 16.34
C GLY A 571 9.29 -3.34 16.80
N GLN A 572 9.56 -3.29 18.10
CA GLN A 572 10.04 -2.12 18.83
C GLN A 572 11.56 -2.13 19.03
N VAL A 573 12.22 -0.96 18.96
CA VAL A 573 13.64 -0.74 19.31
C VAL A 573 13.79 0.39 20.34
N PHE A 574 14.74 0.29 21.29
CA PHE A 574 14.82 1.21 22.44
C PHE A 574 14.93 2.69 22.06
N HIS A 575 15.73 3.05 21.04
CA HIS A 575 15.88 4.45 20.65
C HIS A 575 14.62 5.01 19.99
N GLU A 576 13.83 4.18 19.31
CA GLU A 576 12.51 4.54 18.77
C GLU A 576 11.47 4.69 19.90
N SER A 577 11.59 3.87 20.96
CA SER A 577 10.74 3.91 22.16
C SER A 577 10.83 5.22 22.96
N LEU A 578 11.76 6.14 22.64
CA LEU A 578 11.70 7.53 23.10
C LEU A 578 10.35 8.20 22.84
N THR A 579 9.63 7.76 21.80
CA THR A 579 8.27 8.25 21.49
C THR A 579 7.24 7.91 22.58
N MET A 580 7.48 6.86 23.38
CA MET A 580 6.62 6.47 24.51
C MET A 580 6.58 7.52 25.62
N LEU A 581 7.58 8.41 25.70
CA LEU A 581 7.60 9.52 26.66
C LEU A 581 6.47 10.52 26.39
N ALA A 582 6.26 10.87 25.12
CA ALA A 582 5.14 11.71 24.71
C ALA A 582 3.83 10.91 24.73
N TYR A 583 3.84 9.67 24.24
CA TYR A 583 2.64 8.83 24.18
C TYR A 583 2.05 8.49 25.56
N ALA A 584 2.85 8.44 26.62
CA ALA A 584 2.37 8.28 27.99
C ALA A 584 1.43 9.41 28.47
N LEU A 585 1.45 10.58 27.82
CA LEU A 585 0.49 11.68 28.06
C LEU A 585 -0.90 11.41 27.46
N MET A 586 -1.02 10.42 26.56
CA MET A 586 -2.26 10.01 25.90
C MET A 586 -2.77 8.67 26.43
N ASP A 587 -1.87 7.68 26.50
CA ASP A 587 -2.16 6.32 26.97
C ASP A 587 -0.97 5.78 27.79
N PRO A 588 -0.90 6.10 29.10
CA PRO A 588 0.19 5.66 29.97
C PRO A 588 0.21 4.14 30.16
N VAL A 589 -0.94 3.46 30.02
CA VAL A 589 -1.00 1.99 30.14
C VAL A 589 -0.27 1.35 28.96
N SER A 590 -0.56 1.80 27.74
CA SER A 590 0.10 1.29 26.54
C SER A 590 1.59 1.68 26.48
N ALA A 591 1.98 2.86 26.98
CA ALA A 591 3.38 3.24 27.11
C ALA A 591 4.16 2.36 28.11
N MET A 592 3.58 2.04 29.27
CA MET A 592 4.17 1.08 30.23
C MET A 592 4.23 -0.34 29.65
N ASN A 593 3.20 -0.74 28.90
CA ASN A 593 3.11 -2.05 28.24
C ASN A 593 4.22 -2.25 27.20
N SER A 594 4.55 -1.24 26.40
CA SER A 594 5.69 -1.25 25.49
C SER A 594 7.00 -1.64 26.20
N GLN A 595 7.24 -1.09 27.41
CA GLN A 595 8.44 -1.41 28.20
C GLN A 595 8.41 -2.81 28.82
N ARG A 596 7.21 -3.32 29.16
CA ARG A 596 7.01 -4.71 29.62
C ARG A 596 7.31 -5.74 28.53
N VAL A 597 7.12 -5.39 27.25
CA VAL A 597 7.51 -6.25 26.11
C VAL A 597 9.03 -6.41 26.00
N TYR A 598 9.82 -5.40 26.39
CA TYR A 598 11.27 -5.58 26.52
C TYR A 598 11.63 -6.47 27.72
N ARG A 599 10.98 -6.26 28.88
CA ARG A 599 11.21 -7.06 30.09
C ARG A 599 10.87 -8.55 29.90
N GLU A 600 9.80 -8.89 29.18
CA GLU A 600 9.44 -10.30 28.91
C GLU A 600 10.42 -10.99 27.93
N ARG A 601 11.31 -10.23 27.29
CA ARG A 601 12.35 -10.71 26.34
C ARG A 601 13.77 -10.52 26.85
N GLN A 602 13.93 -10.03 28.07
CA GLN A 602 15.22 -9.95 28.73
C GLN A 602 15.76 -11.33 29.08
N LEU A 603 17.02 -11.60 28.73
CA LEU A 603 17.72 -12.82 29.08
C LEU A 603 18.23 -12.79 30.53
N LYS A 604 18.65 -13.95 31.04
CA LYS A 604 19.10 -14.12 32.45
C LYS A 604 20.38 -13.36 32.80
N ASP A 605 21.19 -13.02 31.81
CA ASP A 605 22.39 -12.19 31.94
C ASP A 605 22.07 -10.69 31.88
N GLY A 606 20.81 -10.32 31.63
CA GLY A 606 20.33 -8.96 31.49
C GLY A 606 20.26 -8.44 30.05
N TYR A 607 20.76 -9.17 29.05
CA TYR A 607 20.68 -8.77 27.65
C TYR A 607 19.22 -8.60 27.19
N ILE A 608 18.98 -7.60 26.34
CA ILE A 608 17.69 -7.40 25.65
C ILE A 608 17.97 -7.26 24.16
N ASN A 609 17.15 -7.95 23.35
CA ASN A 609 17.22 -7.97 21.88
C ASN A 609 17.29 -6.57 21.27
N TYR A 610 17.98 -6.43 20.13
CA TYR A 610 18.02 -5.17 19.38
C TYR A 610 16.60 -4.74 18.98
N ARG A 611 15.80 -5.67 18.44
CA ARG A 611 14.39 -5.46 18.13
C ARG A 611 13.50 -6.51 18.77
N THR A 612 12.36 -6.07 19.27
CA THR A 612 11.42 -6.92 20.02
C THR A 612 9.97 -6.69 19.60
N GLY A 613 9.27 -7.75 19.19
CA GLY A 613 7.83 -7.71 18.94
C GLY A 613 7.18 -9.09 18.86
N SER A 614 5.86 -9.11 18.64
CA SER A 614 4.99 -10.31 18.68
C SER A 614 5.41 -11.47 17.78
N TYR A 615 6.24 -11.23 16.76
CA TYR A 615 6.67 -12.24 15.80
C TYR A 615 8.17 -12.23 15.51
N LEU A 616 8.94 -11.31 16.09
CA LEU A 616 10.37 -11.19 15.89
C LEU A 616 11.09 -10.86 17.20
N ASP A 617 12.10 -11.67 17.52
CA ASP A 617 13.07 -11.44 18.58
C ASP A 617 14.43 -11.31 17.87
N GLU A 618 14.83 -10.10 17.49
CA GLU A 618 16.01 -9.88 16.63
C GLU A 618 17.29 -9.79 17.48
N THR A 619 18.13 -10.81 17.37
CA THR A 619 19.49 -10.81 17.90
C THR A 619 20.48 -10.70 16.75
N ILE A 620 21.44 -9.79 16.87
CA ILE A 620 22.42 -9.49 15.82
C ILE A 620 23.82 -9.75 16.40
N PRO A 621 24.40 -10.95 16.22
CA PRO A 621 25.75 -11.26 16.68
C PRO A 621 26.80 -10.69 15.72
N HIS A 622 27.76 -9.92 16.25
CA HIS A 622 28.85 -9.34 15.47
C HIS A 622 30.14 -9.38 16.30
N ALA A 623 31.24 -9.82 15.69
CA ALA A 623 32.55 -9.97 16.35
C ALA A 623 32.53 -10.71 17.71
N GLY A 624 31.59 -11.65 17.90
CA GLY A 624 31.42 -12.40 19.15
C GLY A 624 30.57 -11.71 20.23
N GLN A 625 30.05 -10.51 19.96
CA GLN A 625 29.16 -9.76 20.85
C GLN A 625 27.73 -9.73 20.29
N LEU A 626 26.72 -9.65 21.16
CA LEU A 626 25.32 -9.43 20.75
C LEU A 626 24.99 -7.93 20.71
N THR A 627 24.47 -7.45 19.59
CA THR A 627 24.03 -6.05 19.45
C THR A 627 22.76 -5.79 20.26
N THR A 628 22.75 -4.70 21.01
CA THR A 628 21.55 -4.12 21.65
C THR A 628 21.52 -2.62 21.35
N SER A 629 20.46 -1.92 21.73
CA SER A 629 20.31 -0.48 21.46
C SER A 629 20.74 0.39 22.66
N ALA A 630 20.95 1.69 22.40
CA ALA A 630 21.43 2.71 23.34
C ALA A 630 20.84 2.59 24.78
N PRO A 631 21.66 2.82 25.84
CA PRO A 631 21.31 2.53 27.24
C PRO A 631 20.33 3.53 27.90
N TRP A 632 19.34 4.03 27.15
CA TRP A 632 18.31 4.94 27.66
C TRP A 632 17.13 4.22 28.34
N TYR A 633 17.06 2.88 28.27
CA TYR A 633 15.94 2.08 28.79
C TYR A 633 15.56 2.42 30.24
N ALA A 634 16.54 2.49 31.15
CA ALA A 634 16.31 2.85 32.55
C ALA A 634 15.72 4.25 32.73
N TRP A 635 16.18 5.22 31.93
CA TRP A 635 15.67 6.59 31.95
C TRP A 635 14.27 6.70 31.33
N GLN A 636 14.00 5.99 30.23
CA GLN A 636 12.66 5.93 29.63
C GLN A 636 11.64 5.37 30.62
N ASN A 637 11.97 4.28 31.31
CA ASN A 637 11.15 3.69 32.36
C ASN A 637 10.86 4.68 33.49
N TRP A 638 11.87 5.42 33.93
CA TRP A 638 11.71 6.45 34.96
C TRP A 638 10.79 7.60 34.52
N GLU A 639 10.96 8.12 33.31
CA GLU A 639 10.11 9.21 32.79
C GLU A 639 8.66 8.76 32.54
N ILE A 640 8.44 7.53 32.06
CA ILE A 640 7.09 6.94 31.96
C ILE A 640 6.46 6.82 33.36
N TYR A 641 7.20 6.35 34.37
CA TYR A 641 6.73 6.34 35.76
C TYR A 641 6.42 7.76 36.29
N ARG A 642 7.23 8.77 35.94
CA ARG A 642 6.96 10.16 36.33
C ARG A 642 5.63 10.68 35.79
N ILE A 643 5.13 10.14 34.68
CA ILE A 643 3.80 10.44 34.13
C ILE A 643 2.73 9.53 34.76
N SER A 644 2.91 8.21 34.73
CA SER A 644 1.88 7.24 35.15
C SER A 644 1.65 7.15 36.65
N LYS A 645 2.68 7.45 37.46
CA LYS A 645 2.75 7.25 38.92
C LYS A 645 2.53 5.81 39.40
N ASP A 646 2.57 4.83 38.50
CA ASP A 646 2.40 3.40 38.82
C ASP A 646 3.65 2.85 39.54
N ARG A 647 3.55 2.62 40.85
CA ARG A 647 4.64 2.07 41.66
C ARG A 647 5.00 0.62 41.28
N LYS A 648 4.01 -0.19 40.88
CA LYS A 648 4.25 -1.57 40.48
C LYS A 648 5.05 -1.61 39.17
N PHE A 649 4.74 -0.72 38.24
CA PHE A 649 5.57 -0.53 37.03
C PHE A 649 7.00 -0.11 37.38
N LEU A 650 7.19 0.81 38.34
CA LEU A 650 8.53 1.21 38.78
C LEU A 650 9.31 0.03 39.39
N GLU A 651 8.68 -0.80 40.22
CA GLU A 651 9.27 -2.01 40.78
C GLU A 651 9.67 -3.00 39.67
N GLU A 652 8.73 -3.34 38.76
CA GLU A 652 8.96 -4.22 37.60
C GLU A 652 10.11 -3.74 36.71
N MET A 653 10.17 -2.43 36.44
CA MET A 653 11.20 -1.84 35.58
C MET A 653 12.54 -1.60 36.28
N TYR A 654 12.56 -1.41 37.60
CA TYR A 654 13.81 -1.29 38.36
C TYR A 654 14.62 -2.59 38.29
N GLU A 655 13.96 -3.74 38.48
CA GLU A 655 14.57 -5.07 38.31
C GLU A 655 15.19 -5.22 36.91
N SER A 656 14.40 -4.94 35.87
CA SER A 656 14.80 -5.12 34.48
C SER A 656 15.92 -4.15 34.05
N SER A 657 15.81 -2.88 34.46
CA SER A 657 16.80 -1.84 34.18
C SER A 657 18.12 -2.11 34.89
N SER A 658 18.08 -2.60 36.14
CA SER A 658 19.27 -3.01 36.89
C SER A 658 19.98 -4.17 36.20
N SER A 659 19.24 -5.21 35.78
CA SER A 659 19.82 -6.34 35.04
C SER A 659 20.44 -5.90 33.71
N PHE A 660 19.79 -4.99 32.97
CA PHE A 660 20.31 -4.48 31.69
C PHE A 660 21.56 -3.60 31.87
N TYR A 661 21.62 -2.81 32.95
CA TYR A 661 22.81 -2.06 33.33
C TYR A 661 24.00 -2.99 33.63
N GLN A 662 23.77 -4.06 34.42
CA GLN A 662 24.81 -5.05 34.71
C GLN A 662 25.29 -5.78 33.44
N TYR A 663 24.38 -6.10 32.51
CA TYR A 663 24.76 -6.62 31.19
C TYR A 663 25.70 -5.66 30.46
N TYR A 664 25.34 -4.37 30.38
CA TYR A 664 26.15 -3.36 29.69
C TYR A 664 27.55 -3.26 30.29
N VAL A 665 27.68 -3.01 31.59
CA VAL A 665 28.99 -2.88 32.25
C VAL A 665 29.82 -4.16 32.12
N ALA A 666 29.22 -5.34 32.20
CA ALA A 666 29.96 -6.61 32.07
C ALA A 666 30.38 -6.98 30.63
N ASN A 667 29.81 -6.33 29.60
CA ASN A 667 30.00 -6.72 28.19
C ASN A 667 30.42 -5.56 27.27
N ARG A 668 30.60 -4.35 27.80
CA ARG A 668 30.92 -3.11 27.08
C ARG A 668 31.85 -2.20 27.88
N ASP A 669 32.75 -2.75 28.68
CA ASP A 669 33.79 -2.00 29.39
C ASP A 669 35.09 -2.82 29.19
N SER A 670 35.67 -2.70 27.99
CA SER A 670 36.65 -3.67 27.49
C SER A 670 38.05 -3.48 28.05
N ASP A 671 38.39 -2.27 28.50
CA ASP A 671 39.62 -1.95 29.23
C ASP A 671 39.43 -1.81 30.76
N ALA A 672 38.18 -1.92 31.23
CA ALA A 672 37.77 -1.87 32.64
C ALA A 672 38.07 -0.51 33.33
N ASP A 673 38.02 0.60 32.58
CA ASP A 673 38.15 1.96 33.12
C ASP A 673 36.83 2.53 33.69
N GLY A 674 35.69 1.88 33.39
CA GLY A 674 34.35 2.30 33.80
C GLY A 674 33.57 3.13 32.79
N LEU A 675 34.09 3.33 31.57
CA LEU A 675 33.45 4.04 30.47
C LEU A 675 33.03 3.08 29.35
N CYS A 676 31.72 2.88 29.20
CA CYS A 676 31.28 1.85 28.27
C CYS A 676 31.46 2.19 26.78
N GLU A 677 31.94 1.23 25.98
CA GLU A 677 32.05 1.37 24.52
C GLU A 677 30.81 0.85 23.76
N TRP A 678 30.71 1.19 22.48
CA TRP A 678 29.80 0.50 21.56
C TRP A 678 30.34 -0.86 21.17
N GLY A 679 29.45 -1.82 20.96
CA GLY A 679 29.84 -3.19 20.60
C GLY A 679 28.68 -4.02 20.06
N GLY A 680 29.00 -5.05 19.27
CA GLY A 680 28.10 -5.63 18.27
C GLY A 680 28.16 -4.87 16.94
N GLU A 681 27.11 -4.98 16.13
CA GLU A 681 26.93 -4.24 14.86
C GLU A 681 26.31 -2.85 15.14
N ALA A 682 26.81 -2.15 16.16
CA ALA A 682 26.28 -0.86 16.55
C ALA A 682 26.56 0.20 15.46
N VAL A 683 25.49 0.80 14.93
CA VAL A 683 25.50 1.86 13.90
C VAL A 683 25.20 3.22 14.53
#